data_AF-A0A7U4P1U2-F1
#
_entry.id   AF-A0A7U4P1U2-F1
#
_cell.length_a   1.000
_cell.length_b   1.000
_cell.length_c   1.000
_cell.angle_alpha   90.00
_cell.angle_beta   90.00
_cell.angle_gamma   90.00
#
_symmetry.space_group_name_H-M   'P 1'
#
loop_
_entity.id
_entity.type
_entity.pdbx_description
1 polymer ?
#
loop_
_entity_poly.entity_id
_entity_poly.type
_entity_poly.pdbx_seq_one_letter_code
_entity_poly.pdbx_strand_id
1 'polypeptide(L)'
;MSKNPPSTKPAAAPSAPATPPYTPLNWAFPFSPADQADAADPMTYMKALATAEDGFYPLGANGMWHGGIHFDRNTGAKLKQGDGIRAIADGEVVAYRLDSKYPEQDYQDGRHALYSTGFVLIRHRLQLPPAPPPKSDPAKGSSAQPATSSTTASKPAPDETLTFFSLYMHTMDWNSYQSAAEQAKVAQVDHAKLNMGPMPYWEGERYYRVGDKSKDKQEIPRPKAPASSHRDVLGEFIQSDFKKVPEPKEDTAPLPPPVTGLRIRDLPNGRIIGILPQGAELTVSDTDELAKANPGWAKIKTIKSGTPAAAVVGKPVSPHAPYGYVFEKELDPIVDPKPLDTVVVLKQPYRVKAGDVIGQLGHYLRYPDAKLLPPKPTRPLLHLEVFAGPELEAFIQKSRERAKQLPASRAFLEISPGARLVTPPEPDQKLQPGTKLVPLAADAKGKWVKVQPKIAAPVHGGRHATPVFNDAGAPVWVDSSRANTTTSAIASGWKDFPLRFSDATGPGADFRYVIRSVDLEKNGAENIAKDDKGRRWYDVTIGAKDGSTRTGWVCKQDHPLVRMCGPWDWPGFELADNSSIMPIDMLKRYIHVAEQFLADEDKTEFETSAATVNASPLLSQLEKAIDANHDGKVTAQELKHAQETPWMAEALSHLVVRCESEWGGGPGKWEALSPLMKKLLWLWKTEIERIGKLQWWEQVTSVEGFPKEPNPWHFHPIGIVGNFINSEISGKILQLSDQDVVDLIKVTATEVALSLDDENLGKQAGAVVDTILNRRMSGLKKWNTIRGVINERWQFSDINAPRPSAYGSVQNVPDSRVSPRVRSLVIAHLQDRANGGASLVGDNLSYANPYALDEASDATKAWVEDVIRQANVTGYRYGKGRAVHVHGTTQGLMSSRPAPYTVELPEAYNR
;
A
#
# COMPACT_ATOMS: atom_id res chain seq x y z
N MET A 1 -40.70 -63.38 -27.31
CA MET A 1 -40.68 -62.57 -26.08
C MET A 1 -39.28 -62.59 -25.50
N SER A 2 -38.58 -61.46 -25.53
CA SER A 2 -37.45 -61.16 -24.62
C SER A 2 -37.22 -59.64 -24.65
N LYS A 3 -37.31 -59.01 -23.48
CA LYS A 3 -37.17 -57.57 -23.25
C LYS A 3 -35.68 -57.21 -23.22
N ASN A 4 -35.30 -56.17 -23.97
CA ASN A 4 -33.97 -55.54 -23.88
C ASN A 4 -33.92 -54.51 -22.73
N PRO A 5 -32.76 -54.31 -22.08
CA PRO A 5 -32.60 -53.47 -20.89
C PRO A 5 -32.45 -51.97 -21.22
N PRO A 6 -32.68 -51.07 -20.24
CA PRO A 6 -32.67 -49.62 -20.46
C PRO A 6 -31.25 -49.04 -20.51
N SER A 7 -31.04 -48.08 -21.42
CA SER A 7 -29.77 -47.36 -21.61
C SER A 7 -29.53 -46.33 -20.50
N THR A 8 -28.33 -46.35 -19.95
CA THR A 8 -27.81 -45.34 -19.01
C THR A 8 -27.36 -44.09 -19.77
N LYS A 9 -27.87 -42.92 -19.36
CA LYS A 9 -27.40 -41.61 -19.83
C LYS A 9 -26.01 -41.30 -19.25
N PRO A 10 -25.05 -40.76 -20.03
CA PRO A 10 -23.77 -40.30 -19.51
C PRO A 10 -23.96 -39.08 -18.59
N ALA A 11 -23.23 -39.05 -17.47
CA ALA A 11 -23.17 -37.91 -16.57
C ALA A 11 -22.55 -36.69 -17.28
N ALA A 12 -23.15 -35.51 -17.08
CA ALA A 12 -22.64 -34.25 -17.61
C ALA A 12 -21.25 -33.94 -17.02
N ALA A 13 -20.30 -33.60 -17.89
CA ALA A 13 -18.98 -33.15 -17.49
C ALA A 13 -19.08 -31.89 -16.59
N PRO A 14 -18.23 -31.75 -15.56
CA PRO A 14 -18.22 -30.54 -14.72
C PRO A 14 -17.92 -29.32 -15.59
N SER A 15 -18.80 -28.32 -15.51
CA SER A 15 -18.61 -27.02 -16.16
C SER A 15 -17.27 -26.43 -15.75
N ALA A 16 -16.46 -26.00 -16.73
CA ALA A 16 -15.20 -25.31 -16.47
C ALA A 16 -15.41 -24.13 -15.50
N PRO A 17 -14.53 -23.93 -14.52
CA PRO A 17 -14.64 -22.80 -13.59
C PRO A 17 -14.59 -21.48 -14.37
N ALA A 18 -15.54 -20.58 -14.07
CA ALA A 18 -15.59 -19.25 -14.67
C ALA A 18 -14.26 -18.51 -14.45
N THR A 19 -13.76 -17.82 -15.48
CA THR A 19 -12.54 -17.01 -15.39
C THR A 19 -12.68 -16.01 -14.23
N PRO A 20 -11.71 -15.93 -13.30
CA PRO A 20 -11.78 -14.98 -12.20
C PRO A 20 -11.82 -13.53 -12.73
N PRO A 21 -12.53 -12.63 -12.05
CA PRO A 21 -12.62 -11.22 -12.44
C PRO A 21 -11.23 -10.55 -12.41
N TYR A 22 -11.01 -9.61 -13.33
CA TYR A 22 -9.78 -8.79 -13.36
C TYR A 22 -9.54 -8.13 -12.00
N THR A 23 -8.32 -8.31 -11.48
CA THR A 23 -7.88 -7.72 -10.23
C THR A 23 -6.59 -6.94 -10.52
N PRO A 24 -6.57 -5.61 -10.35
CA PRO A 24 -5.34 -4.84 -10.44
C PRO A 24 -4.28 -5.37 -9.48
N LEU A 25 -3.01 -5.23 -9.86
CA LEU A 25 -1.89 -5.58 -8.98
C LEU A 25 -1.82 -4.54 -7.86
N ASN A 26 -1.79 -4.96 -6.59
CA ASN A 26 -1.57 -4.06 -5.47
C ASN A 26 -0.08 -3.71 -5.34
N TRP A 27 0.21 -2.50 -4.87
CA TRP A 27 1.56 -1.95 -4.74
C TRP A 27 1.78 -1.34 -3.36
N ALA A 28 3.04 -1.34 -2.91
CA ALA A 28 3.48 -0.72 -1.67
C ALA A 28 4.96 -0.28 -1.81
N PHE A 29 5.37 0.70 -1.02
CA PHE A 29 6.79 1.01 -0.88
C PHE A 29 7.45 0.07 0.14
N PRO A 30 8.76 -0.21 0.01
CA PRO A 30 9.44 -1.23 0.81
C PRO A 30 9.56 -0.89 2.30
N PHE A 31 9.37 0.40 2.66
CA PHE A 31 9.37 0.89 4.03
C PHE A 31 8.27 1.94 4.22
N SER A 32 7.85 2.16 5.46
CA SER A 32 6.93 3.27 5.79
C SER A 32 7.71 4.54 6.18
N PRO A 33 7.20 5.75 5.92
CA PRO A 33 7.80 6.98 6.42
C PRO A 33 7.90 6.99 7.94
N ALA A 34 8.97 7.59 8.47
CA ALA A 34 9.19 7.74 9.91
C ALA A 34 8.32 8.86 10.51
N ASP A 35 7.99 9.88 9.72
CA ASP A 35 7.20 11.05 10.08
C ASP A 35 5.75 10.96 9.51
N GLN A 36 5.06 12.10 9.46
CA GLN A 36 3.70 12.23 8.89
C GLN A 36 3.70 12.49 7.38
N ALA A 37 4.83 12.26 6.68
CA ALA A 37 4.88 12.41 5.23
C ALA A 37 3.90 11.45 4.53
N ASP A 38 3.47 11.83 3.33
CA ASP A 38 2.56 11.03 2.53
C ASP A 38 3.25 9.71 2.11
N ALA A 39 2.79 8.60 2.68
CA ALA A 39 3.31 7.27 2.41
C ALA A 39 3.05 6.79 0.97
N ALA A 40 2.14 7.44 0.24
CA ALA A 40 1.87 7.13 -1.16
C ALA A 40 2.65 8.01 -2.14
N ASP A 41 3.37 9.04 -1.65
CA ASP A 41 4.16 9.97 -2.45
C ASP A 41 5.55 9.41 -2.80
N PRO A 42 5.87 9.18 -4.09
CA PRO A 42 7.22 8.80 -4.51
C PRO A 42 8.29 9.76 -3.99
N MET A 43 8.01 11.07 -3.93
CA MET A 43 8.99 12.07 -3.49
C MET A 43 9.38 11.95 -2.02
N THR A 44 8.52 11.36 -1.17
CA THR A 44 8.90 10.99 0.20
C THR A 44 10.10 10.05 0.21
N TYR A 45 10.10 9.06 -0.71
CA TYR A 45 11.15 8.06 -0.81
C TYR A 45 12.36 8.56 -1.59
N MET A 46 12.16 9.34 -2.67
CA MET A 46 13.28 9.95 -3.41
C MET A 46 14.12 10.84 -2.48
N LYS A 47 13.48 11.68 -1.65
CA LYS A 47 14.19 12.50 -0.64
C LYS A 47 14.86 11.68 0.45
N ALA A 48 14.37 10.47 0.74
CA ALA A 48 15.06 9.56 1.64
C ALA A 48 16.31 8.99 0.96
N LEU A 49 16.20 8.49 -0.27
CA LEU A 49 17.31 7.95 -1.06
C LEU A 49 18.40 9.00 -1.35
N ALA A 50 18.04 10.28 -1.48
CA ALA A 50 18.99 11.38 -1.54
C ALA A 50 19.92 11.48 -0.31
N THR A 51 19.57 10.84 0.82
CA THR A 51 20.43 10.79 2.02
C THR A 51 21.31 9.55 2.08
N ALA A 52 21.10 8.56 1.19
CA ALA A 52 21.91 7.35 1.13
C ALA A 52 23.38 7.69 0.92
N GLU A 53 24.24 6.82 1.45
CA GLU A 53 25.69 6.94 1.32
C GLU A 53 26.16 6.64 -0.12
N ASP A 54 25.61 5.60 -0.74
CA ASP A 54 25.95 5.12 -2.09
C ASP A 54 24.77 4.34 -2.71
N GLY A 55 24.96 3.75 -3.90
CA GLY A 55 24.00 2.86 -4.56
C GLY A 55 22.82 3.57 -5.22
N PHE A 56 23.10 4.57 -6.04
CA PHE A 56 22.08 5.28 -6.82
C PHE A 56 21.77 4.51 -8.10
N TYR A 57 20.49 4.46 -8.48
CA TYR A 57 20.10 4.04 -9.83
C TYR A 57 20.28 5.23 -10.79
N PRO A 58 20.73 5.04 -12.04
CA PRO A 58 21.30 3.82 -12.62
C PRO A 58 22.83 3.75 -12.55
N LEU A 59 23.50 4.72 -11.89
CA LEU A 59 24.96 4.75 -11.74
C LEU A 59 25.37 4.80 -10.27
N GLY A 60 26.25 3.89 -9.88
CA GLY A 60 26.86 3.88 -8.54
C GLY A 60 27.78 5.08 -8.30
N ALA A 61 28.26 5.21 -7.05
CA ALA A 61 29.20 6.26 -6.66
C ALA A 61 30.52 6.25 -7.46
N ASN A 62 30.87 5.10 -8.02
CA ASN A 62 32.02 4.86 -8.90
C ASN A 62 31.73 5.10 -10.40
N GLY A 63 30.57 5.68 -10.74
CA GLY A 63 30.15 5.95 -12.13
C GLY A 63 29.86 4.69 -12.97
N MET A 64 29.86 3.51 -12.36
CA MET A 64 29.52 2.25 -13.01
C MET A 64 28.02 2.01 -12.98
N TRP A 65 27.53 1.18 -13.90
CA TRP A 65 26.16 0.67 -13.88
C TRP A 65 25.77 0.12 -12.51
N HIS A 66 24.55 0.45 -12.07
CA HIS A 66 23.96 -0.05 -10.83
C HIS A 66 22.46 -0.27 -11.05
N GLY A 67 22.03 -1.53 -10.99
CA GLY A 67 20.67 -1.93 -11.40
C GLY A 67 19.56 -1.58 -10.42
N GLY A 68 19.91 -1.30 -9.16
CA GLY A 68 18.97 -1.06 -8.08
C GLY A 68 19.20 0.22 -7.30
N ILE A 69 18.64 0.28 -6.09
CA ILE A 69 18.79 1.38 -5.13
C ILE A 69 19.20 0.85 -3.77
N HIS A 70 19.96 1.64 -3.01
CA HIS A 70 20.34 1.30 -1.63
C HIS A 70 19.49 2.02 -0.58
N PHE A 71 19.08 1.27 0.44
CA PHE A 71 18.59 1.77 1.72
C PHE A 71 19.60 1.40 2.80
N ASP A 72 20.14 2.39 3.48
CA ASP A 72 21.18 2.23 4.49
C ASP A 72 20.79 2.91 5.81
N ARG A 73 21.76 3.13 6.69
CA ARG A 73 21.52 3.79 7.97
C ARG A 73 20.98 5.22 7.82
N ASN A 74 21.37 5.96 6.78
CA ASN A 74 20.97 7.36 6.59
C ASN A 74 19.51 7.45 6.14
N THR A 75 19.09 6.56 5.23
CA THR A 75 17.68 6.46 4.85
C THR A 75 16.80 6.04 6.03
N GLY A 76 17.36 5.29 6.99
CA GLY A 76 16.69 4.85 8.22
C GLY A 76 16.30 5.99 9.18
N ALA A 77 16.83 7.21 8.99
CA ALA A 77 16.36 8.39 9.72
C ALA A 77 15.00 8.91 9.21
N LYS A 78 14.66 8.60 7.95
CA LYS A 78 13.42 9.04 7.28
C LYS A 78 12.42 7.90 7.07
N LEU A 79 12.88 6.64 7.14
CA LEU A 79 12.09 5.45 6.86
C LEU A 79 12.19 4.44 8.03
N LYS A 80 11.07 3.78 8.35
CA LYS A 80 11.00 2.77 9.43
C LYS A 80 11.59 1.44 9.01
N GLN A 81 12.91 1.42 8.76
CA GLN A 81 13.63 0.22 8.34
C GLN A 81 13.66 -0.89 9.40
N GLY A 82 13.51 -0.54 10.69
CA GLY A 82 13.41 -1.52 11.77
C GLY A 82 12.11 -2.34 11.78
N ASP A 83 11.09 -1.92 11.03
CA ASP A 83 9.84 -2.68 10.90
C ASP A 83 9.96 -3.85 9.91
N GLY A 84 11.12 -4.00 9.26
CA GLY A 84 11.37 -5.02 8.23
C GLY A 84 11.14 -4.53 6.80
N ILE A 85 11.70 -5.29 5.86
CA ILE A 85 11.61 -5.07 4.42
C ILE A 85 10.24 -5.54 3.95
N ARG A 86 9.53 -4.73 3.15
CA ARG A 86 8.21 -5.07 2.63
C ARG A 86 8.22 -5.39 1.14
N ALA A 87 7.38 -6.34 0.73
CA ALA A 87 7.14 -6.62 -0.68
C ALA A 87 6.51 -5.42 -1.39
N ILE A 88 7.08 -5.02 -2.53
CA ILE A 88 6.63 -3.81 -3.26
C ILE A 88 5.32 -4.00 -4.03
N ALA A 89 4.91 -5.25 -4.25
CA ALA A 89 3.67 -5.59 -4.94
C ALA A 89 3.22 -7.01 -4.55
N ASP A 90 1.95 -7.31 -4.82
CA ASP A 90 1.46 -8.69 -4.75
C ASP A 90 2.30 -9.60 -5.63
N GLY A 91 2.59 -10.81 -5.17
CA GLY A 91 3.47 -11.71 -5.91
C GLY A 91 3.70 -13.04 -5.22
N GLU A 92 4.74 -13.72 -5.67
CA GLU A 92 5.16 -15.00 -5.13
C GLU A 92 6.68 -14.99 -4.91
N VAL A 93 7.13 -15.27 -3.69
CA VAL A 93 8.53 -15.60 -3.43
C VAL A 93 8.83 -16.88 -4.21
N VAL A 94 9.81 -16.80 -5.11
CA VAL A 94 10.21 -17.91 -6.00
C VAL A 94 11.59 -18.47 -5.65
N ALA A 95 12.46 -17.62 -5.11
CA ALA A 95 13.77 -18.05 -4.62
C ALA A 95 14.22 -17.18 -3.45
N TYR A 96 15.10 -17.74 -2.62
CA TYR A 96 15.78 -16.99 -1.57
C TYR A 96 17.14 -17.62 -1.26
N ARG A 97 17.99 -16.88 -0.57
CA ARG A 97 19.18 -17.40 0.13
C ARG A 97 19.16 -16.86 1.55
N LEU A 98 19.37 -17.73 2.53
CA LEU A 98 19.52 -17.38 3.94
C LEU A 98 20.92 -17.84 4.40
N ASP A 99 21.77 -16.87 4.73
CA ASP A 99 23.09 -17.16 5.28
C ASP A 99 22.93 -17.75 6.69
N SER A 100 23.68 -18.80 7.02
CA SER A 100 23.73 -19.32 8.39
C SER A 100 24.36 -18.29 9.33
N LYS A 101 25.46 -17.71 8.88
CA LYS A 101 26.15 -16.54 9.42
C LYS A 101 26.67 -15.72 8.25
N TYR A 102 26.73 -14.39 8.37
CA TYR A 102 27.35 -13.54 7.35
C TYR A 102 28.75 -14.06 6.96
N PRO A 103 29.00 -14.30 5.67
CA PRO A 103 30.34 -14.52 5.17
C PRO A 103 31.30 -13.38 5.56
N GLU A 104 32.55 -13.76 5.78
CA GLU A 104 33.64 -12.83 6.08
C GLU A 104 34.62 -12.83 4.90
N GLN A 105 35.12 -11.64 4.56
CA GLN A 105 36.15 -11.42 3.57
C GLN A 105 37.44 -11.03 4.28
N ASP A 106 38.48 -11.82 4.05
CA ASP A 106 39.83 -11.56 4.53
C ASP A 106 40.62 -10.81 3.46
N TYR A 107 41.28 -9.72 3.86
CA TYR A 107 42.15 -8.91 3.02
C TYR A 107 43.63 -9.21 3.33
N GLN A 108 44.50 -9.02 2.33
CA GLN A 108 45.94 -9.33 2.47
C GLN A 108 46.66 -8.50 3.53
N ASP A 109 46.11 -7.32 3.89
CA ASP A 109 46.62 -6.47 4.97
C ASP A 109 46.13 -6.87 6.37
N GLY A 110 45.45 -8.03 6.48
CA GLY A 110 44.93 -8.58 7.72
C GLY A 110 43.61 -7.97 8.18
N ARG A 111 42.96 -7.11 7.37
CA ARG A 111 41.62 -6.61 7.68
C ARG A 111 40.54 -7.63 7.30
N HIS A 112 39.42 -7.53 7.98
CA HIS A 112 38.26 -8.38 7.82
C HIS A 112 37.00 -7.54 7.63
N ALA A 113 36.13 -7.95 6.71
CA ALA A 113 34.82 -7.35 6.48
C ALA A 113 33.76 -8.44 6.35
N LEU A 114 32.64 -8.30 7.06
CA LEU A 114 31.48 -9.18 6.85
C LEU A 114 30.53 -8.61 5.81
N TYR A 115 29.79 -9.48 5.12
CA TYR A 115 28.79 -9.10 4.14
C TYR A 115 27.71 -10.16 4.06
N SER A 116 26.48 -9.76 3.75
CA SER A 116 25.40 -10.70 3.46
C SER A 116 25.42 -11.12 2.01
N THR A 117 25.21 -12.40 1.78
CA THR A 117 24.84 -12.94 0.47
C THR A 117 23.32 -13.23 0.41
N GLY A 118 22.63 -13.21 1.56
CA GLY A 118 21.19 -13.39 1.64
C GLY A 118 20.37 -12.49 0.70
N PHE A 119 19.35 -13.08 0.09
CA PHE A 119 18.39 -12.36 -0.75
C PHE A 119 17.01 -13.01 -0.76
N VAL A 120 16.01 -12.25 -1.21
CA VAL A 120 14.66 -12.75 -1.55
C VAL A 120 14.32 -12.30 -2.97
N LEU A 121 13.81 -13.22 -3.79
CA LEU A 121 13.35 -12.96 -5.15
C LEU A 121 11.84 -13.20 -5.25
N ILE A 122 11.10 -12.16 -5.64
CA ILE A 122 9.65 -12.19 -5.78
C ILE A 122 9.29 -12.04 -7.26
N ARG A 123 8.44 -12.94 -7.75
CA ARG A 123 7.82 -12.86 -9.09
C ARG A 123 6.47 -12.17 -9.00
N HIS A 124 6.24 -11.22 -9.88
CA HIS A 124 5.01 -10.45 -9.99
C HIS A 124 4.38 -10.64 -11.38
N ARG A 125 3.08 -10.39 -11.49
CA ARG A 125 2.34 -10.44 -12.75
C ARG A 125 1.51 -9.17 -12.92
N LEU A 126 1.92 -8.30 -13.83
CA LEU A 126 1.20 -7.06 -14.16
C LEU A 126 0.31 -7.31 -15.38
N GLN A 127 -1.00 -7.39 -15.15
CA GLN A 127 -1.98 -7.69 -16.19
C GLN A 127 -2.65 -6.42 -16.71
N LEU A 128 -2.70 -6.27 -18.04
CA LEU A 128 -3.44 -5.17 -18.69
C LEU A 128 -4.92 -5.17 -18.29
N PRO A 129 -5.55 -3.99 -18.16
CA PRO A 129 -6.99 -3.90 -17.93
C PRO A 129 -7.77 -4.52 -19.10
N PRO A 130 -8.95 -5.12 -18.87
CA PRO A 130 -9.75 -5.72 -19.94
C PRO A 130 -10.06 -4.72 -21.06
N ALA A 131 -10.13 -5.21 -22.31
CA ALA A 131 -10.57 -4.38 -23.42
C ALA A 131 -12.05 -3.99 -23.25
N PRO A 132 -12.47 -2.80 -23.71
CA PRO A 132 -13.88 -2.44 -23.75
C PRO A 132 -14.68 -3.44 -24.60
N PRO A 133 -15.96 -3.71 -24.27
CA PRO A 133 -16.80 -4.53 -25.11
C PRO A 133 -16.95 -3.89 -26.50
N PRO A 134 -17.03 -4.70 -27.59
CA PRO A 134 -17.26 -4.17 -28.92
C PRO A 134 -18.57 -3.38 -28.96
N LYS A 135 -18.55 -2.19 -29.54
CA LYS A 135 -19.77 -1.38 -29.75
C LYS A 135 -20.73 -2.18 -30.63
N SER A 136 -21.94 -2.44 -30.14
CA SER A 136 -23.01 -3.00 -30.96
C SER A 136 -23.47 -1.93 -31.96
N ASP A 137 -23.23 -2.13 -33.24
CA ASP A 137 -23.75 -1.25 -34.28
C ASP A 137 -25.29 -1.25 -34.26
N PRO A 138 -25.98 -0.10 -34.16
CA PRO A 138 -27.43 -0.02 -34.19
C PRO A 138 -27.96 -0.07 -35.63
N ALA A 139 -27.50 -1.04 -36.43
CA ALA A 139 -27.91 -1.19 -37.81
C ALA A 139 -27.99 -2.67 -38.23
N LYS A 140 -28.95 -3.39 -37.66
CA LYS A 140 -29.81 -4.37 -38.36
C LYS A 140 -30.84 -4.91 -37.37
N GLY A 141 -32.08 -4.44 -37.51
CA GLY A 141 -33.23 -4.98 -36.80
C GLY A 141 -33.46 -6.44 -37.18
N SER A 142 -33.45 -7.31 -36.18
CA SER A 142 -34.10 -8.61 -36.22
C SER A 142 -34.49 -8.97 -34.79
N SER A 143 -35.79 -9.08 -34.57
CA SER A 143 -36.43 -9.47 -33.32
C SER A 143 -36.01 -10.88 -32.90
N ALA A 144 -35.26 -10.99 -31.81
CA ALA A 144 -35.15 -12.23 -31.02
C ALA A 144 -34.95 -11.89 -29.53
N GLN A 145 -35.61 -12.69 -28.69
CA GLN A 145 -35.77 -12.60 -27.22
C GLN A 145 -34.50 -12.32 -26.41
N PRO A 146 -34.65 -11.83 -25.15
CA PRO A 146 -33.53 -11.39 -24.33
C PRO A 146 -32.62 -12.55 -23.95
N ALA A 147 -31.45 -12.62 -24.58
CA ALA A 147 -30.35 -13.44 -24.12
C ALA A 147 -29.71 -12.77 -22.91
N THR A 148 -29.68 -13.50 -21.80
CA THR A 148 -28.90 -13.19 -20.59
C THR A 148 -27.44 -12.92 -20.97
N SER A 149 -27.01 -11.67 -20.86
CA SER A 149 -25.63 -11.24 -21.09
C SER A 149 -24.73 -11.71 -19.94
N SER A 150 -24.29 -12.97 -20.00
CA SER A 150 -23.12 -13.41 -19.25
C SER A 150 -21.88 -12.81 -19.90
N THR A 151 -21.30 -11.77 -19.28
CA THR A 151 -19.95 -11.29 -19.57
C THR A 151 -18.94 -12.38 -19.18
N THR A 152 -18.71 -13.35 -20.07
CA THR A 152 -17.57 -14.26 -19.94
C THR A 152 -16.32 -13.50 -20.37
N ALA A 153 -15.57 -12.98 -19.39
CA ALA A 153 -14.21 -12.51 -19.62
C ALA A 153 -13.37 -13.70 -20.15
N SER A 154 -12.92 -13.60 -21.40
CA SER A 154 -11.94 -14.53 -21.98
C SER A 154 -10.67 -14.48 -21.14
N LYS A 155 -10.01 -15.64 -20.96
CA LYS A 155 -8.66 -15.71 -20.36
C LYS A 155 -7.74 -14.70 -21.07
N PRO A 156 -6.94 -13.90 -20.35
CA PRO A 156 -6.04 -12.93 -20.97
C PRO A 156 -5.07 -13.62 -21.93
N ALA A 157 -4.78 -12.98 -23.06
CA ALA A 157 -3.76 -13.51 -23.95
C ALA A 157 -2.38 -13.45 -23.25
N PRO A 158 -1.45 -14.38 -23.52
CA PRO A 158 -0.14 -14.41 -22.84
C PRO A 158 0.65 -13.10 -22.94
N ASP A 159 0.45 -12.32 -24.00
CA ASP A 159 1.07 -11.02 -24.26
C ASP A 159 0.34 -9.83 -23.57
N GLU A 160 -0.71 -10.09 -22.78
CA GLU A 160 -1.41 -9.09 -21.94
C GLU A 160 -0.97 -9.12 -20.48
N THR A 161 0.02 -9.94 -20.13
CA THR A 161 0.58 -10.03 -18.77
C THR A 161 2.10 -9.92 -18.82
N LEU A 162 2.64 -8.89 -18.17
CA LEU A 162 4.07 -8.77 -17.93
C LEU A 162 4.45 -9.57 -16.69
N THR A 163 5.44 -10.43 -16.82
CA THR A 163 6.10 -11.02 -15.64
C THR A 163 7.32 -10.15 -15.32
N PHE A 164 7.43 -9.71 -14.08
CA PHE A 164 8.59 -8.94 -13.61
C PHE A 164 8.96 -9.42 -12.21
N PHE A 165 10.17 -9.07 -11.77
CA PHE A 165 10.75 -9.55 -10.52
C PHE A 165 11.20 -8.38 -9.66
N SER A 166 11.10 -8.55 -8.35
CA SER A 166 11.81 -7.70 -7.39
C SER A 166 12.81 -8.54 -6.59
N LEU A 167 14.04 -8.03 -6.50
CA LEU A 167 15.14 -8.62 -5.75
C LEU A 167 15.44 -7.75 -4.53
N TYR A 168 15.48 -8.39 -3.36
CA TYR A 168 15.84 -7.77 -2.09
C TYR A 168 17.12 -8.43 -1.59
N MET A 169 18.24 -7.74 -1.79
CA MET A 169 19.56 -8.08 -1.24
C MET A 169 19.95 -6.89 -0.34
N HIS A 170 20.86 -6.88 0.61
CA HIS A 170 21.43 -7.94 1.41
C HIS A 170 20.45 -8.20 2.57
N THR A 171 20.07 -9.45 2.85
CA THR A 171 19.14 -9.78 3.94
C THR A 171 19.86 -10.31 5.19
N MET A 172 19.17 -10.26 6.33
CA MET A 172 19.73 -10.71 7.61
C MET A 172 20.06 -12.22 7.64
N ASP A 173 21.18 -12.58 8.27
CA ASP A 173 21.59 -13.98 8.48
C ASP A 173 20.82 -14.65 9.62
N TRP A 174 20.80 -15.99 9.60
CA TRP A 174 20.08 -16.78 10.60
C TRP A 174 20.63 -16.58 12.02
N ASN A 175 21.94 -16.48 12.17
CA ASN A 175 22.58 -16.21 13.46
C ASN A 175 22.11 -14.90 14.11
N SER A 176 21.88 -13.83 13.33
CA SER A 176 21.35 -12.57 13.87
C SER A 176 19.87 -12.68 14.22
N TYR A 177 19.06 -13.42 13.45
CA TYR A 177 17.68 -13.73 13.83
C TYR A 177 17.60 -14.47 15.17
N GLN A 178 18.45 -15.47 15.36
CA GLN A 178 18.54 -16.22 16.63
C GLN A 178 18.97 -15.32 17.79
N SER A 179 19.98 -14.48 17.56
CA SER A 179 20.48 -13.53 18.56
C SER A 179 19.41 -12.52 18.97
N ALA A 180 18.64 -11.99 18.01
CA ALA A 180 17.55 -11.06 18.27
C ALA A 180 16.40 -11.72 19.04
N ALA A 181 16.06 -12.98 18.70
CA ALA A 181 15.06 -13.75 19.43
C ALA A 181 15.46 -13.96 20.90
N GLU A 182 16.73 -14.24 21.16
CA GLU A 182 17.21 -14.41 22.54
C GLU A 182 17.24 -13.08 23.31
N GLN A 183 17.69 -12.00 22.67
CA GLN A 183 17.67 -10.66 23.27
C GLN A 183 16.25 -10.20 23.60
N ALA A 184 15.27 -10.47 22.73
CA ALA A 184 13.87 -10.13 22.98
C ALA A 184 13.30 -10.88 24.20
N LYS A 185 13.67 -12.15 24.40
CA LYS A 185 13.29 -12.90 25.62
C LYS A 185 13.90 -12.28 26.87
N VAL A 186 15.19 -11.95 26.84
CA VAL A 186 15.88 -11.31 27.97
C VAL A 186 15.25 -9.95 28.29
N ALA A 187 14.91 -9.16 27.26
CA ALA A 187 14.29 -7.85 27.41
C ALA A 187 12.78 -7.91 27.70
N GLN A 188 12.16 -9.10 27.73
CA GLN A 188 10.71 -9.29 27.85
C GLN A 188 9.89 -8.52 26.79
N VAL A 189 10.47 -8.33 25.60
CA VAL A 189 9.81 -7.68 24.46
C VAL A 189 9.17 -8.76 23.59
N ASP A 190 7.94 -8.50 23.16
CA ASP A 190 7.25 -9.39 22.22
C ASP A 190 7.97 -9.37 20.86
N HIS A 191 8.71 -10.44 20.56
CA HIS A 191 9.49 -10.61 19.35
C HIS A 191 8.65 -10.53 18.07
N ALA A 192 7.35 -10.89 18.13
CA ALA A 192 6.45 -10.76 16.98
C ALA A 192 6.18 -9.29 16.62
N LYS A 193 6.25 -8.38 17.60
CA LYS A 193 6.10 -6.93 17.35
C LYS A 193 7.32 -6.30 16.71
N LEU A 194 8.44 -7.01 16.68
CA LEU A 194 9.68 -6.58 16.02
C LEU A 194 9.76 -7.10 14.57
N ASN A 195 8.79 -7.88 14.09
CA ASN A 195 8.82 -8.56 12.79
C ASN A 195 10.09 -9.40 12.56
N MET A 196 10.68 -9.93 13.64
CA MET A 196 11.91 -10.72 13.62
C MET A 196 11.65 -12.23 13.64
N GLY A 197 10.39 -12.66 13.53
CA GLY A 197 10.04 -14.08 13.46
C GLY A 197 10.60 -14.76 12.19
N PRO A 198 10.75 -16.10 12.19
CA PRO A 198 11.17 -16.82 10.99
C PRO A 198 10.24 -16.59 9.81
N MET A 199 10.79 -16.44 8.61
CA MET A 199 9.97 -16.13 7.44
C MET A 199 9.15 -17.36 6.99
N PRO A 200 7.89 -17.15 6.59
CA PRO A 200 6.97 -18.25 6.30
C PRO A 200 7.27 -19.00 4.99
N TYR A 201 8.20 -18.52 4.17
CA TYR A 201 8.64 -19.18 2.94
C TYR A 201 9.97 -19.93 3.10
N TRP A 202 10.64 -19.88 4.25
CA TRP A 202 11.82 -20.69 4.48
C TRP A 202 11.45 -22.19 4.54
N GLU A 203 12.12 -22.98 3.70
CA GLU A 203 12.14 -24.44 3.79
C GLU A 203 12.86 -24.88 5.06
N GLY A 204 12.53 -26.07 5.55
CA GLY A 204 13.08 -26.62 6.79
C GLY A 204 12.03 -27.31 7.65
N GLU A 205 12.48 -27.92 8.74
CA GLU A 205 11.55 -28.53 9.70
C GLU A 205 10.84 -27.45 10.49
N ARG A 206 9.50 -27.55 10.53
CA ARG A 206 8.67 -26.74 11.42
C ARG A 206 8.11 -27.60 12.53
N TYR A 207 8.40 -27.18 13.74
CA TYR A 207 7.88 -27.82 14.93
C TYR A 207 7.53 -26.75 15.95
N TYR A 208 6.88 -27.16 17.01
CA TYR A 208 6.41 -26.31 18.07
C TYR A 208 7.07 -26.74 19.36
N ARG A 209 7.27 -25.78 20.25
CA ARG A 209 7.61 -26.04 21.65
C ARG A 209 6.46 -25.59 22.53
N VAL A 210 6.18 -26.37 23.57
CA VAL A 210 5.25 -25.97 24.63
C VAL A 210 5.92 -24.84 25.42
N GLY A 211 5.44 -23.62 25.22
CA GLY A 211 6.03 -22.40 25.76
C GLY A 211 5.59 -22.07 27.18
N ASP A 212 6.16 -20.99 27.72
CA ASP A 212 5.84 -20.48 29.07
C ASP A 212 4.38 -19.98 29.20
N LYS A 213 3.69 -19.82 28.06
CA LYS A 213 2.27 -19.49 27.98
C LYS A 213 1.39 -20.64 28.49
N SER A 214 1.83 -21.89 28.33
CA SER A 214 1.10 -23.09 28.77
C SER A 214 1.27 -23.32 30.26
N LYS A 215 0.35 -22.77 31.06
CA LYS A 215 0.38 -22.82 32.53
C LYS A 215 -0.64 -23.81 33.12
N ASP A 216 -1.22 -24.69 32.30
CA ASP A 216 -2.19 -25.67 32.80
C ASP A 216 -1.50 -26.65 33.74
N LYS A 217 -2.09 -26.84 34.92
CA LYS A 217 -1.61 -27.80 35.92
C LYS A 217 -2.35 -29.13 35.79
N GLN A 218 -1.60 -30.22 35.95
CA GLN A 218 -2.15 -31.56 36.10
C GLN A 218 -3.12 -31.62 37.27
N GLU A 219 -4.28 -32.26 37.05
CA GLU A 219 -5.30 -32.34 38.08
C GLU A 219 -4.83 -33.28 39.21
N ILE A 220 -4.94 -32.80 40.45
CA ILE A 220 -4.59 -33.60 41.64
C ILE A 220 -5.84 -34.36 42.06
N PRO A 221 -5.79 -35.71 42.25
CA PRO A 221 -6.91 -36.47 42.77
C PRO A 221 -7.44 -35.85 44.07
N ARG A 222 -8.75 -35.61 44.16
CA ARG A 222 -9.36 -35.21 45.43
C ARG A 222 -9.17 -36.34 46.45
N PRO A 223 -8.82 -36.05 47.72
CA PRO A 223 -8.80 -37.06 48.77
C PRO A 223 -10.15 -37.79 48.78
N LYS A 224 -10.14 -39.12 48.86
CA LYS A 224 -11.39 -39.87 49.10
C LYS A 224 -11.99 -39.32 50.39
N ALA A 225 -13.21 -38.81 50.34
CA ALA A 225 -13.95 -38.51 51.55
C ALA A 225 -13.93 -39.78 52.42
N PRO A 226 -13.61 -39.68 53.72
CA PRO A 226 -13.61 -40.86 54.58
C PRO A 226 -14.98 -41.51 54.45
N ALA A 227 -15.00 -42.81 54.11
CA ALA A 227 -16.22 -43.59 54.17
C ALA A 227 -16.81 -43.37 55.57
N SER A 228 -18.10 -43.00 55.65
CA SER A 228 -18.78 -42.90 56.93
C SER A 228 -18.75 -44.28 57.58
N SER A 229 -17.75 -44.51 58.44
CA SER A 229 -17.75 -45.68 59.28
C SER A 229 -18.83 -45.41 60.31
N HIS A 230 -19.98 -46.07 60.15
CA HIS A 230 -20.81 -46.42 61.29
C HIS A 230 -20.01 -47.42 62.14
N ARG A 231 -18.90 -46.95 62.73
CA ARG A 231 -18.09 -47.73 63.63
C ARG A 231 -18.68 -47.51 65.00
N ASP A 232 -19.29 -48.54 65.57
CA ASP A 232 -19.70 -48.54 66.97
C ASP A 232 -18.44 -48.68 67.83
N VAL A 233 -17.73 -47.55 67.97
CA VAL A 233 -16.46 -47.48 68.70
C VAL A 233 -16.65 -47.91 70.16
N LEU A 234 -17.85 -47.72 70.71
CA LEU A 234 -18.18 -48.12 72.07
C LEU A 234 -18.39 -49.64 72.16
N GLY A 235 -19.14 -50.22 71.22
CA GLY A 235 -19.31 -51.67 71.10
C GLY A 235 -17.98 -52.41 70.85
N GLU A 236 -17.14 -51.90 69.95
CA GLU A 236 -15.82 -52.49 69.66
C GLU A 236 -14.85 -52.36 70.85
N PHE A 237 -14.91 -51.25 71.60
CA PHE A 237 -14.08 -51.06 72.81
C PHE A 237 -14.53 -51.92 74.00
N ILE A 238 -15.84 -52.17 74.11
CA ILE A 238 -16.39 -53.10 75.11
C ILE A 238 -15.99 -54.55 74.76
N GLN A 239 -16.07 -54.93 73.49
CA GLN A 239 -15.67 -56.27 73.03
C GLN A 239 -14.15 -56.51 73.10
N SER A 240 -13.33 -55.45 73.05
CA SER A 240 -11.87 -55.54 73.17
C SER A 240 -11.37 -55.53 74.61
N ASP A 241 -12.25 -55.68 75.60
CA ASP A 241 -11.89 -55.72 77.03
C ASP A 241 -11.20 -54.40 77.46
N PHE A 242 -11.73 -53.28 76.99
CA PHE A 242 -11.21 -51.91 77.21
C PHE A 242 -9.80 -51.67 76.65
N LYS A 243 -9.32 -52.50 75.71
CA LYS A 243 -8.05 -52.28 75.00
C LYS A 243 -8.29 -51.47 73.73
N LYS A 244 -7.44 -50.45 73.51
CA LYS A 244 -7.53 -49.54 72.36
C LYS A 244 -7.47 -50.32 71.03
N VAL A 245 -8.51 -50.23 70.22
CA VAL A 245 -8.58 -50.87 68.90
C VAL A 245 -7.69 -50.12 67.90
N PRO A 246 -6.79 -50.77 67.14
CA PRO A 246 -5.94 -50.10 66.16
C PRO A 246 -6.76 -49.49 65.01
N GLU A 247 -6.38 -48.29 64.57
CA GLU A 247 -6.95 -47.68 63.36
C GLU A 247 -6.37 -48.32 62.08
N PRO A 248 -7.16 -48.44 61.00
CA PRO A 248 -6.65 -48.94 59.73
C PRO A 248 -5.56 -48.01 59.20
N LYS A 249 -4.40 -48.57 58.82
CA LYS A 249 -3.34 -47.82 58.14
C LYS A 249 -3.84 -47.36 56.77
N GLU A 250 -3.91 -46.05 56.54
CA GLU A 250 -4.06 -45.51 55.19
C GLU A 250 -2.79 -45.77 54.39
N ASP A 251 -2.96 -46.40 53.23
CA ASP A 251 -1.91 -46.69 52.26
C ASP A 251 -1.62 -45.41 51.44
N THR A 252 -0.90 -44.45 52.01
CA THR A 252 -0.50 -43.23 51.31
C THR A 252 0.90 -43.38 50.73
N ALA A 253 1.02 -44.05 49.59
CA ALA A 253 2.18 -43.88 48.73
C ALA A 253 2.26 -42.40 48.28
N PRO A 254 3.43 -41.71 48.37
CA PRO A 254 3.55 -40.32 47.95
C PRO A 254 3.25 -40.18 46.46
N LEU A 255 2.27 -39.33 46.11
CA LEU A 255 1.98 -39.01 44.71
C LEU A 255 3.13 -38.20 44.10
N PRO A 256 3.50 -38.44 42.82
CA PRO A 256 4.49 -37.63 42.13
C PRO A 256 4.02 -36.16 41.98
N PRO A 257 4.95 -35.19 41.89
CA PRO A 257 4.59 -33.79 41.75
C PRO A 257 3.81 -33.54 40.44
N PRO A 258 2.80 -32.65 40.45
CA PRO A 258 1.97 -32.37 39.28
C PRO A 258 2.76 -31.65 38.18
N VAL A 259 2.56 -32.09 36.94
CA VAL A 259 3.18 -31.48 35.75
C VAL A 259 2.46 -30.19 35.35
N THR A 260 3.20 -29.18 34.92
CA THR A 260 2.66 -27.96 34.27
C THR A 260 2.98 -28.00 32.78
N GLY A 261 2.00 -27.66 31.94
CA GLY A 261 2.16 -27.71 30.49
C GLY A 261 0.89 -27.39 29.72
N LEU A 262 0.79 -27.94 28.51
CA LEU A 262 -0.30 -27.74 27.57
C LEU A 262 -1.31 -28.89 27.65
N ARG A 263 -2.59 -28.59 27.78
CA ARG A 263 -3.63 -29.63 27.78
C ARG A 263 -3.75 -30.31 26.42
N ILE A 264 -3.76 -31.64 26.45
CA ILE A 264 -4.06 -32.51 25.32
C ILE A 264 -5.53 -32.94 25.44
N ARG A 265 -6.29 -32.78 24.36
CA ARG A 265 -7.70 -33.16 24.27
C ARG A 265 -7.94 -34.27 23.26
N ASP A 266 -9.01 -35.02 23.46
CA ASP A 266 -9.47 -36.06 22.51
C ASP A 266 -10.03 -35.47 21.21
N LEU A 267 -10.69 -34.30 21.31
CA LEU A 267 -11.24 -33.52 20.21
C LEU A 267 -10.97 -32.02 20.44
N PRO A 268 -11.07 -31.16 19.41
CA PRO A 268 -11.13 -29.71 19.59
C PRO A 268 -12.20 -29.34 20.62
N ASN A 269 -11.82 -28.59 21.66
CA ASN A 269 -12.67 -28.26 22.82
C ASN A 269 -13.23 -29.46 23.61
N GLY A 270 -12.72 -30.67 23.38
CA GLY A 270 -13.17 -31.92 24.00
C GLY A 270 -12.67 -32.16 25.42
N ARG A 271 -12.66 -33.42 25.87
CA ARG A 271 -12.19 -33.79 27.20
C ARG A 271 -10.66 -33.77 27.27
N ILE A 272 -10.11 -33.35 28.41
CA ILE A 272 -8.67 -33.43 28.67
C ILE A 272 -8.28 -34.90 28.86
N ILE A 273 -7.34 -35.35 28.04
CA ILE A 273 -6.81 -36.73 28.05
C ILE A 273 -5.35 -36.81 28.49
N GLY A 274 -4.66 -35.67 28.58
CA GLY A 274 -3.28 -35.58 29.05
C GLY A 274 -2.79 -34.15 29.17
N ILE A 275 -1.56 -34.00 29.62
CA ILE A 275 -0.81 -32.74 29.62
C ILE A 275 0.55 -32.98 28.96
N LEU A 276 0.89 -32.15 28.00
CA LEU A 276 2.22 -32.12 27.40
C LEU A 276 3.08 -31.12 28.19
N PRO A 277 4.19 -31.52 28.84
CA PRO A 277 4.97 -30.65 29.72
C PRO A 277 5.57 -29.44 28.99
N GLN A 278 5.79 -28.33 29.71
CA GLN A 278 6.57 -27.20 29.20
C GLN A 278 7.95 -27.66 28.70
N GLY A 279 8.40 -27.09 27.59
CA GLY A 279 9.64 -27.47 26.91
C GLY A 279 9.52 -28.69 25.98
N ALA A 280 8.41 -29.43 25.99
CA ALA A 280 8.18 -30.50 25.02
C ALA A 280 8.07 -29.95 23.60
N GLU A 281 8.55 -30.73 22.62
CA GLU A 281 8.54 -30.35 21.22
C GLU A 281 7.71 -31.31 20.39
N LEU A 282 6.96 -30.78 19.43
CA LEU A 282 6.04 -31.55 18.60
C LEU A 282 5.88 -30.98 17.19
N THR A 283 5.48 -31.82 16.25
CA THR A 283 4.93 -31.41 14.96
C THR A 283 3.42 -31.62 14.98
N VAL A 284 2.71 -30.80 14.21
CA VAL A 284 1.26 -30.89 14.06
C VAL A 284 0.87 -31.37 12.67
N SER A 285 -0.30 -31.96 12.53
CA SER A 285 -0.83 -32.42 11.25
C SER A 285 -1.48 -31.26 10.49
N ASP A 286 -1.05 -31.08 9.26
CA ASP A 286 -1.58 -30.13 8.26
C ASP A 286 -2.76 -30.70 7.46
N THR A 287 -3.02 -32.01 7.59
CA THR A 287 -4.05 -32.73 6.83
C THR A 287 -5.29 -33.10 7.65
N ASP A 288 -5.32 -32.83 8.96
CA ASP A 288 -6.45 -33.19 9.81
C ASP A 288 -7.67 -32.26 9.60
N GLU A 289 -8.77 -32.82 9.08
CA GLU A 289 -9.98 -32.07 8.75
C GLU A 289 -10.71 -31.50 9.98
N LEU A 290 -10.61 -32.16 11.14
CA LEU A 290 -11.20 -31.68 12.39
C LEU A 290 -10.46 -30.44 12.92
N ALA A 291 -9.14 -30.43 12.87
CA ALA A 291 -8.33 -29.25 13.20
C ALA A 291 -8.63 -28.10 12.23
N LYS A 292 -8.70 -28.35 10.91
CA LYS A 292 -9.04 -27.33 9.90
C LYS A 292 -10.42 -26.69 10.13
N ALA A 293 -11.40 -27.47 10.56
CA ALA A 293 -12.75 -26.98 10.87
C ALA A 293 -12.85 -26.21 12.19
N ASN A 294 -11.83 -26.27 13.07
CA ASN A 294 -11.82 -25.65 14.39
C ASN A 294 -10.60 -24.72 14.56
N PRO A 295 -10.72 -23.44 14.15
CA PRO A 295 -9.61 -22.49 14.20
C PRO A 295 -8.96 -22.40 15.60
N GLY A 296 -7.63 -22.49 15.65
CA GLY A 296 -6.82 -22.43 16.87
C GLY A 296 -6.52 -23.79 17.50
N TRP A 297 -7.06 -24.88 16.97
CA TRP A 297 -6.70 -26.24 17.38
C TRP A 297 -5.77 -26.90 16.36
N ALA A 298 -4.78 -27.63 16.86
CA ALA A 298 -3.87 -28.41 16.04
C ALA A 298 -3.80 -29.85 16.55
N LYS A 299 -3.76 -30.82 15.64
CA LYS A 299 -3.60 -32.23 15.99
C LYS A 299 -2.13 -32.58 16.06
N ILE A 300 -1.71 -33.27 17.12
CA ILE A 300 -0.33 -33.75 17.25
C ILE A 300 -0.07 -34.81 16.17
N LYS A 301 0.96 -34.58 15.35
CA LYS A 301 1.46 -35.55 14.36
C LYS A 301 2.56 -36.42 14.96
N THR A 302 3.55 -35.77 15.58
CA THR A 302 4.68 -36.43 16.24
C THR A 302 5.13 -35.60 17.43
N ILE A 303 5.45 -36.24 18.55
CA ILE A 303 6.17 -35.59 19.66
C ILE A 303 7.66 -35.87 19.45
N LYS A 304 8.46 -34.81 19.25
CA LYS A 304 9.91 -34.90 19.05
C LYS A 304 10.63 -35.10 20.39
N SER A 305 10.19 -34.42 21.43
CA SER A 305 10.76 -34.50 22.78
C SER A 305 9.73 -34.17 23.86
N GLY A 306 9.93 -34.68 25.07
CA GLY A 306 8.96 -34.60 26.17
C GLY A 306 7.93 -35.73 26.15
N THR A 307 7.45 -36.14 27.33
CA THR A 307 6.50 -37.25 27.47
C THR A 307 5.16 -36.73 27.98
N PRO A 308 4.02 -37.03 27.31
CA PRO A 308 2.71 -36.68 27.83
C PRO A 308 2.48 -37.26 29.23
N ALA A 309 2.08 -36.41 30.16
CA ALA A 309 1.57 -36.81 31.47
C ALA A 309 0.07 -37.11 31.39
N ALA A 310 -0.42 -37.95 32.31
CA ALA A 310 -1.85 -38.22 32.42
C ALA A 310 -2.61 -36.94 32.81
N ALA A 311 -3.90 -36.86 32.49
CA ALA A 311 -4.72 -35.71 32.89
C ALA A 311 -4.77 -35.51 34.42
N VAL A 312 -4.65 -36.61 35.18
CA VAL A 312 -4.73 -36.65 36.65
C VAL A 312 -3.48 -37.34 37.22
N VAL A 313 -2.91 -36.80 38.31
CA VAL A 313 -1.72 -37.36 38.99
C VAL A 313 -1.99 -38.81 39.44
N GLY A 314 -1.04 -39.70 39.17
CA GLY A 314 -1.12 -41.12 39.57
C GLY A 314 -2.06 -42.00 38.72
N LYS A 315 -2.69 -41.46 37.67
CA LYS A 315 -3.47 -42.23 36.69
C LYS A 315 -2.61 -42.62 35.48
N PRO A 316 -2.96 -43.70 34.74
CA PRO A 316 -2.27 -44.03 33.51
C PRO A 316 -2.50 -42.96 32.45
N VAL A 317 -1.46 -42.70 31.64
CA VAL A 317 -1.54 -41.78 30.49
C VAL A 317 -2.49 -42.37 29.45
N SER A 318 -3.34 -41.53 28.85
CA SER A 318 -4.20 -41.98 27.75
C SER A 318 -3.35 -42.44 26.56
N PRO A 319 -3.61 -43.62 25.97
CA PRO A 319 -2.93 -44.06 24.74
C PRO A 319 -3.10 -43.10 23.56
N HIS A 320 -4.15 -42.26 23.58
CA HIS A 320 -4.44 -41.27 22.54
C HIS A 320 -3.73 -39.93 22.78
N ALA A 321 -3.08 -39.72 23.93
CA ALA A 321 -2.44 -38.44 24.25
C ALA A 321 -1.36 -38.03 23.21
N PRO A 322 -0.52 -38.93 22.66
CA PRO A 322 0.44 -38.55 21.62
C PRO A 322 -0.17 -38.12 20.28
N TYR A 323 -1.48 -38.33 20.07
CA TYR A 323 -2.20 -38.06 18.81
C TYR A 323 -3.41 -37.14 19.01
N GLY A 324 -3.51 -36.52 20.20
CA GLY A 324 -4.63 -35.66 20.57
C GLY A 324 -4.55 -34.27 19.95
N TYR A 325 -5.44 -33.39 20.41
CA TYR A 325 -5.55 -32.00 19.98
C TYR A 325 -4.98 -31.07 21.04
N VAL A 326 -4.22 -30.08 20.60
CA VAL A 326 -3.61 -29.04 21.43
C VAL A 326 -4.01 -27.67 20.92
N PHE A 327 -4.01 -26.66 21.79
CA PHE A 327 -4.35 -25.29 21.42
C PHE A 327 -3.12 -24.58 20.87
N GLU A 328 -3.18 -24.18 19.60
CA GLU A 328 -2.02 -23.71 18.82
C GLU A 328 -1.45 -22.40 19.35
N LYS A 329 -2.27 -21.50 19.90
CA LYS A 329 -1.81 -20.19 20.41
C LYS A 329 -0.91 -20.28 21.66
N GLU A 330 -0.90 -21.43 22.30
CA GLU A 330 -0.04 -21.71 23.45
C GLU A 330 1.28 -22.38 23.06
N LEU A 331 1.44 -22.71 21.78
CA LEU A 331 2.66 -23.22 21.21
C LEU A 331 3.55 -22.08 20.70
N ASP A 332 4.85 -22.20 20.93
CA ASP A 332 5.83 -21.32 20.33
C ASP A 332 6.38 -22.00 19.06
N PRO A 333 6.21 -21.39 17.87
CA PRO A 333 6.70 -21.96 16.62
C PRO A 333 8.22 -21.91 16.58
N ILE A 334 8.83 -23.02 16.20
CA ILE A 334 10.27 -23.14 15.94
C ILE A 334 10.46 -23.54 14.49
N VAL A 335 11.27 -22.76 13.79
CA VAL A 335 11.70 -23.06 12.43
C VAL A 335 13.18 -23.38 12.48
N ASP A 336 13.54 -24.54 11.95
CA ASP A 336 14.92 -24.93 11.67
C ASP A 336 15.14 -24.80 10.15
N PRO A 337 15.46 -23.59 9.66
CA PRO A 337 15.52 -23.33 8.23
C PRO A 337 16.67 -24.12 7.59
N LYS A 338 16.33 -24.92 6.56
CA LYS A 338 17.28 -25.72 5.79
C LYS A 338 16.83 -25.83 4.32
N PRO A 339 17.76 -25.73 3.36
CA PRO A 339 19.19 -25.51 3.53
C PRO A 339 19.53 -24.03 3.86
N LEU A 340 20.69 -23.81 4.48
CA LEU A 340 21.32 -22.51 4.70
C LEU A 340 22.49 -22.34 3.71
N ASP A 341 22.94 -21.11 3.47
CA ASP A 341 24.11 -20.76 2.65
C ASP A 341 24.01 -21.16 1.16
N THR A 342 22.81 -21.55 0.71
CA THR A 342 22.55 -21.95 -0.67
C THR A 342 21.34 -21.21 -1.25
N VAL A 343 21.30 -21.05 -2.56
CA VAL A 343 20.10 -20.59 -3.26
C VAL A 343 19.04 -21.68 -3.22
N VAL A 344 17.87 -21.34 -2.67
CA VAL A 344 16.69 -22.20 -2.64
C VAL A 344 15.70 -21.71 -3.68
N VAL A 345 15.47 -22.51 -4.73
CA VAL A 345 14.36 -22.30 -5.66
C VAL A 345 13.16 -23.07 -5.14
N LEU A 346 12.10 -22.36 -4.75
CA LEU A 346 10.92 -22.96 -4.15
C LEU A 346 10.17 -23.80 -5.18
N LYS A 347 9.97 -25.09 -4.87
CA LYS A 347 9.14 -25.98 -5.68
C LYS A 347 7.69 -25.48 -5.77
N GLN A 348 7.20 -24.94 -4.67
CA GLN A 348 5.92 -24.26 -4.58
C GLN A 348 6.17 -22.80 -4.19
N PRO A 349 6.03 -21.84 -5.12
CA PRO A 349 6.18 -20.43 -4.81
C PRO A 349 5.27 -19.99 -3.66
N TYR A 350 5.77 -19.11 -2.79
CA TYR A 350 5.03 -18.65 -1.63
C TYR A 350 4.38 -17.29 -1.90
N ARG A 351 3.06 -17.20 -1.79
CA ARG A 351 2.31 -15.97 -2.06
C ARG A 351 2.56 -14.91 -0.99
N VAL A 352 2.78 -13.68 -1.46
CA VAL A 352 2.95 -12.48 -0.63
C VAL A 352 2.07 -11.37 -1.18
N LYS A 353 1.60 -10.51 -0.29
CA LYS A 353 0.87 -9.28 -0.64
C LYS A 353 1.79 -8.08 -0.59
N ALA A 354 1.44 -7.05 -1.34
CA ALA A 354 2.07 -5.74 -1.21
C ALA A 354 2.04 -5.29 0.27
N GLY A 355 3.20 -4.90 0.80
CA GLY A 355 3.34 -4.45 2.19
C GLY A 355 3.62 -5.56 3.21
N ASP A 356 3.53 -6.86 2.83
CA ASP A 356 3.94 -7.97 3.70
C ASP A 356 5.44 -7.89 3.99
N VAL A 357 5.83 -8.18 5.23
CA VAL A 357 7.25 -8.25 5.60
C VAL A 357 7.87 -9.52 5.00
N ILE A 358 8.95 -9.33 4.24
CA ILE A 358 9.68 -10.39 3.52
C ILE A 358 11.14 -10.50 3.97
N GLY A 359 11.52 -9.86 5.07
CA GLY A 359 12.87 -10.01 5.62
C GLY A 359 13.30 -8.81 6.44
N GLN A 360 14.55 -8.85 6.86
CA GLN A 360 15.22 -7.82 7.64
C GLN A 360 16.50 -7.40 6.92
N LEU A 361 16.92 -6.15 7.11
CA LEU A 361 18.13 -5.63 6.49
C LEU A 361 19.34 -6.45 6.93
N GLY A 362 20.14 -6.84 5.95
CA GLY A 362 21.46 -7.42 6.17
C GLY A 362 22.52 -6.35 6.41
N HIS A 363 23.76 -6.80 6.53
CA HIS A 363 24.92 -5.92 6.68
C HIS A 363 25.91 -6.15 5.55
N TYR A 364 26.53 -5.07 5.07
CA TYR A 364 27.52 -5.11 4.00
C TYR A 364 28.67 -4.16 4.32
N LEU A 365 29.79 -4.69 4.81
CA LEU A 365 30.99 -3.90 5.07
C LEU A 365 31.87 -3.84 3.82
N ARG A 366 32.31 -2.63 3.46
CA ARG A 366 33.29 -2.43 2.38
C ARG A 366 34.70 -2.49 2.95
N TYR A 367 35.71 -2.47 2.08
CA TYR A 367 37.10 -2.40 2.52
C TYR A 367 37.41 -1.21 3.46
N PRO A 368 36.89 0.02 3.24
CA PRO A 368 37.06 1.13 4.20
C PRO A 368 36.49 0.84 5.60
N ASP A 369 35.46 -0.02 5.68
CA ASP A 369 34.83 -0.43 6.93
C ASP A 369 35.59 -1.58 7.61
N ALA A 370 36.46 -2.29 6.87
CA ALA A 370 37.19 -3.46 7.32
C ALA A 370 38.15 -3.15 8.48
N LYS A 371 38.29 -4.08 9.42
CA LYS A 371 39.07 -3.93 10.66
C LYS A 371 40.02 -5.09 10.88
N LEU A 372 41.10 -4.86 11.64
CA LEU A 372 42.00 -5.94 12.13
C LEU A 372 41.36 -6.81 13.21
N LEU A 373 40.26 -6.34 13.81
CA LEU A 373 39.49 -7.09 14.80
C LEU A 373 38.37 -7.86 14.10
N PRO A 374 37.86 -8.95 14.71
CA PRO A 374 36.70 -9.67 14.17
C PRO A 374 35.56 -8.71 13.78
N PRO A 375 35.02 -8.82 12.55
CA PRO A 375 34.07 -7.85 12.03
C PRO A 375 32.75 -7.89 12.82
N LYS A 376 32.11 -6.73 12.96
CA LYS A 376 30.79 -6.59 13.60
C LYS A 376 29.79 -6.01 12.61
N PRO A 377 28.49 -6.37 12.71
CA PRO A 377 27.46 -5.87 11.81
C PRO A 377 27.16 -4.39 12.10
N THR A 378 27.85 -3.48 11.39
CA THR A 378 27.76 -2.02 11.65
C THR A 378 27.25 -1.19 10.47
N ARG A 379 27.18 -1.76 9.25
CA ARG A 379 26.65 -1.08 8.06
C ARG A 379 25.40 -1.82 7.54
N PRO A 380 24.19 -1.51 8.05
CA PRO A 380 22.96 -2.10 7.53
C PRO A 380 22.73 -1.61 6.09
N LEU A 381 22.36 -2.51 5.19
CA LEU A 381 22.18 -2.21 3.77
C LEU A 381 21.13 -3.12 3.14
N LEU A 382 20.19 -2.53 2.40
CA LEU A 382 19.33 -3.20 1.43
C LEU A 382 19.58 -2.59 0.04
N HIS A 383 20.05 -3.39 -0.90
CA HIS A 383 19.93 -3.23 -2.34
C HIS A 383 18.59 -3.79 -2.87
N LEU A 384 17.73 -2.91 -3.40
CA LEU A 384 16.47 -3.28 -4.05
C LEU A 384 16.57 -3.09 -5.56
N GLU A 385 16.30 -4.13 -6.33
CA GLU A 385 16.29 -4.12 -7.80
C GLU A 385 14.93 -4.60 -8.32
N VAL A 386 14.43 -4.01 -9.40
CA VAL A 386 13.19 -4.44 -10.06
C VAL A 386 13.45 -4.60 -11.54
N PHE A 387 13.16 -5.77 -12.11
CA PHE A 387 13.52 -6.06 -13.50
C PHE A 387 12.51 -6.96 -14.22
N ALA A 388 12.49 -6.87 -15.54
CA ALA A 388 11.65 -7.68 -16.43
C ALA A 388 12.45 -8.26 -17.59
N GLY A 389 11.90 -9.31 -18.21
CA GLY A 389 12.48 -9.93 -19.39
C GLY A 389 12.36 -9.08 -20.65
N PRO A 390 12.88 -9.57 -21.80
CA PRO A 390 12.88 -8.86 -23.07
C PRO A 390 11.47 -8.52 -23.61
N GLU A 391 10.42 -9.14 -23.11
CA GLU A 391 9.03 -8.87 -23.47
C GLU A 391 8.52 -7.49 -23.02
N LEU A 392 9.26 -6.79 -22.15
CA LEU A 392 8.83 -5.52 -21.58
C LEU A 392 8.47 -4.47 -22.62
N GLU A 393 9.32 -4.29 -23.63
CA GLU A 393 9.12 -3.26 -24.66
C GLU A 393 7.80 -3.46 -25.41
N ALA A 394 7.54 -4.71 -25.82
CA ALA A 394 6.29 -5.09 -26.47
C ALA A 394 5.08 -4.90 -25.54
N PHE A 395 5.23 -5.20 -24.25
CA PHE A 395 4.18 -4.98 -23.26
C PHE A 395 3.86 -3.51 -23.06
N ILE A 396 4.85 -2.62 -22.94
CA ILE A 396 4.64 -1.16 -22.80
C ILE A 396 3.92 -0.61 -24.04
N GLN A 397 4.33 -1.03 -25.24
CA GLN A 397 3.67 -0.62 -26.48
C GLN A 397 2.18 -1.03 -26.47
N LYS A 398 1.91 -2.30 -26.15
CA LYS A 398 0.53 -2.82 -26.06
C LYS A 398 -0.28 -2.14 -24.94
N SER A 399 0.37 -1.83 -23.82
CA SER A 399 -0.23 -1.07 -22.71
C SER A 399 -0.69 0.31 -23.16
N ARG A 400 0.16 1.05 -23.87
CA ARG A 400 -0.17 2.38 -24.41
C ARG A 400 -1.31 2.32 -25.42
N GLU A 401 -1.38 1.26 -26.22
CA GLU A 401 -2.50 1.01 -27.14
C GLU A 401 -3.80 0.69 -26.39
N ARG A 402 -3.74 -0.14 -25.35
CA ARG A 402 -4.88 -0.45 -24.47
C ARG A 402 -5.37 0.82 -23.75
N ALA A 403 -4.47 1.66 -23.25
CA ALA A 403 -4.81 2.91 -22.55
C ALA A 403 -5.67 3.85 -23.41
N LYS A 404 -5.42 3.93 -24.72
CA LYS A 404 -6.24 4.72 -25.68
C LYS A 404 -7.68 4.21 -25.81
N GLN A 405 -7.94 2.95 -25.47
CA GLN A 405 -9.25 2.31 -25.56
C GLN A 405 -10.04 2.42 -24.25
N LEU A 406 -9.35 2.65 -23.13
CA LEU A 406 -9.96 2.75 -21.81
C LEU A 406 -10.59 4.13 -21.60
N PRO A 407 -11.53 4.27 -20.66
CA PRO A 407 -11.99 5.58 -20.20
C PRO A 407 -10.80 6.47 -19.82
N ALA A 408 -10.90 7.76 -20.13
CA ALA A 408 -9.82 8.71 -19.88
C ALA A 408 -9.45 8.73 -18.39
N SER A 409 -8.27 8.19 -18.08
CA SER A 409 -7.70 8.23 -16.75
C SER A 409 -7.24 9.66 -16.41
N ARG A 410 -7.39 10.02 -15.13
CA ARG A 410 -7.01 11.33 -14.59
C ARG A 410 -6.06 11.18 -13.41
N ALA A 411 -5.24 10.14 -13.40
CA ALA A 411 -4.31 9.85 -12.31
C ALA A 411 -3.13 10.84 -12.28
N PHE A 412 -2.67 11.26 -13.46
CA PHE A 412 -1.53 12.15 -13.60
C PHE A 412 -1.84 13.31 -14.56
N LEU A 413 -1.17 14.44 -14.32
CA LEU A 413 -0.99 15.53 -15.26
C LEU A 413 0.44 15.46 -15.81
N GLU A 414 0.60 15.24 -17.10
CA GLU A 414 1.91 15.27 -17.77
C GLU A 414 2.10 16.62 -18.47
N ILE A 415 3.20 17.28 -18.13
CA ILE A 415 3.72 18.49 -18.79
C ILE A 415 4.90 18.06 -19.65
N SER A 416 4.75 18.12 -20.97
CA SER A 416 5.83 17.71 -21.88
C SER A 416 6.84 18.85 -22.10
N PRO A 417 8.10 18.54 -22.45
CA PRO A 417 9.07 19.55 -22.86
C PRO A 417 8.49 20.47 -23.94
N GLY A 418 8.71 21.77 -23.80
CA GLY A 418 8.15 22.81 -24.66
C GLY A 418 6.80 23.38 -24.20
N ALA A 419 6.11 22.76 -23.24
CA ALA A 419 4.86 23.29 -22.69
C ALA A 419 5.08 24.66 -22.01
N ARG A 420 4.28 25.67 -22.38
CA ARG A 420 4.41 27.02 -21.80
C ARG A 420 3.42 27.21 -20.66
N LEU A 421 3.86 27.87 -19.59
CA LEU A 421 3.01 28.23 -18.46
C LEU A 421 2.27 29.53 -18.73
N VAL A 422 1.05 29.67 -18.21
CA VAL A 422 0.27 30.91 -18.28
C VAL A 422 0.57 31.76 -17.06
N THR A 423 0.89 33.04 -17.28
CA THR A 423 1.01 34.04 -16.22
C THR A 423 -0.23 34.92 -16.22
N PRO A 424 -0.90 35.14 -15.08
CA PRO A 424 -2.08 36.01 -15.03
C PRO A 424 -1.67 37.47 -15.36
N PRO A 425 -2.47 38.21 -16.15
CA PRO A 425 -2.23 39.61 -16.42
C PRO A 425 -2.56 40.47 -15.19
N GLU A 426 -2.08 41.72 -15.21
CA GLU A 426 -2.45 42.72 -14.21
C GLU A 426 -3.97 42.95 -14.16
N PRO A 427 -4.56 43.20 -12.97
CA PRO A 427 -5.98 43.50 -12.84
C PRO A 427 -6.42 44.74 -13.65
N ASP A 428 -7.52 44.63 -14.38
CA ASP A 428 -8.06 45.70 -15.23
C ASP A 428 -9.28 46.42 -14.63
N GLN A 429 -9.75 46.01 -13.45
CA GLN A 429 -10.85 46.63 -12.71
C GLN A 429 -10.39 47.24 -11.39
N LYS A 430 -10.99 48.38 -11.02
CA LYS A 430 -10.80 49.06 -9.73
C LYS A 430 -12.14 49.27 -9.03
N LEU A 431 -12.31 48.61 -7.90
CA LEU A 431 -13.51 48.63 -7.06
C LEU A 431 -13.32 49.66 -5.95
N GLN A 432 -14.31 50.53 -5.74
CA GLN A 432 -14.21 51.60 -4.77
C GLN A 432 -14.25 51.07 -3.31
N PRO A 433 -13.71 51.81 -2.34
CA PRO A 433 -13.90 51.49 -0.93
C PRO A 433 -15.39 51.44 -0.55
N GLY A 434 -15.74 50.59 0.41
CA GLY A 434 -17.11 50.38 0.87
C GLY A 434 -17.94 49.44 -0.02
N THR A 435 -17.31 48.78 -1.00
CA THR A 435 -17.98 47.84 -1.91
C THR A 435 -18.02 46.45 -1.28
N LYS A 436 -19.22 45.90 -1.10
CA LYS A 436 -19.43 44.52 -0.66
C LYS A 436 -19.30 43.57 -1.85
N LEU A 437 -18.47 42.54 -1.73
CA LEU A 437 -18.18 41.58 -2.80
C LEU A 437 -18.92 40.27 -2.54
N VAL A 438 -20.03 40.05 -3.21
CA VAL A 438 -20.88 38.87 -3.00
C VAL A 438 -20.60 37.83 -4.09
N PRO A 439 -20.13 36.62 -3.77
CA PRO A 439 -19.93 35.56 -4.76
C PRO A 439 -21.21 35.27 -5.55
N LEU A 440 -21.08 35.08 -6.87
CA LEU A 440 -22.21 34.70 -7.72
C LEU A 440 -22.60 33.23 -7.53
N ALA A 441 -21.63 32.36 -7.24
CA ALA A 441 -21.85 30.97 -6.92
C ALA A 441 -21.64 30.75 -5.41
N ALA A 442 -22.57 30.05 -4.77
CA ALA A 442 -22.54 29.77 -3.33
C ALA A 442 -21.34 28.91 -2.91
N ASP A 443 -20.78 28.14 -3.84
CA ASP A 443 -19.66 27.22 -3.67
C ASP A 443 -18.39 27.68 -4.40
N ALA A 444 -18.28 28.97 -4.74
CA ALA A 444 -17.13 29.50 -5.46
C ALA A 444 -15.82 29.25 -4.68
N LYS A 445 -14.99 28.34 -5.19
CA LYS A 445 -13.69 27.94 -4.63
C LYS A 445 -12.58 28.12 -5.67
N GLY A 446 -11.36 28.31 -5.19
CA GLY A 446 -10.15 28.50 -6.01
C GLY A 446 -9.50 29.88 -5.80
N LYS A 447 -8.44 30.17 -6.55
CA LYS A 447 -7.65 31.40 -6.42
C LYS A 447 -8.45 32.65 -6.75
N TRP A 448 -9.27 32.59 -7.79
CA TRP A 448 -10.16 33.66 -8.21
C TRP A 448 -11.61 33.21 -8.22
N VAL A 449 -12.50 34.11 -7.78
CA VAL A 449 -13.93 33.88 -7.74
C VAL A 449 -14.68 35.05 -8.35
N LYS A 450 -15.77 34.75 -9.05
CA LYS A 450 -16.62 35.77 -9.67
C LYS A 450 -17.61 36.32 -8.64
N VAL A 451 -17.55 37.62 -8.41
CA VAL A 451 -18.37 38.33 -7.41
C VAL A 451 -19.21 39.41 -8.08
N GLN A 452 -20.39 39.65 -7.51
CA GLN A 452 -21.20 40.83 -7.75
C GLN A 452 -20.78 41.91 -6.75
N PRO A 453 -20.18 43.04 -7.21
CA PRO A 453 -19.96 44.19 -6.35
C PRO A 453 -21.31 44.82 -5.99
N LYS A 454 -21.48 45.21 -4.72
CA LYS A 454 -22.67 45.88 -4.21
C LYS A 454 -22.32 47.04 -3.28
N ILE A 455 -23.10 48.11 -3.33
CA ILE A 455 -22.95 49.29 -2.45
C ILE A 455 -24.21 49.43 -1.59
N ALA A 456 -24.06 49.88 -0.35
CA ALA A 456 -25.19 50.13 0.53
C ALA A 456 -26.07 51.26 -0.02
N ALA A 457 -27.38 51.05 -0.08
CA ALA A 457 -28.35 52.07 -0.42
C ALA A 457 -28.37 53.17 0.66
N PRO A 458 -28.68 54.43 0.31
CA PRO A 458 -28.87 55.50 1.29
C PRO A 458 -29.99 55.11 2.26
N VAL A 459 -29.69 55.05 3.56
CA VAL A 459 -30.68 54.72 4.59
C VAL A 459 -31.56 55.95 4.82
N HIS A 460 -32.86 55.84 4.53
CA HIS A 460 -33.88 56.82 4.95
C HIS A 460 -34.82 56.13 5.94
N GLY A 461 -34.41 56.05 7.21
CA GLY A 461 -35.16 55.39 8.28
C GLY A 461 -34.34 55.07 9.54
N GLY A 462 -35.00 54.93 10.68
CA GLY A 462 -34.40 54.86 12.02
C GLY A 462 -33.40 53.72 12.29
N ARG A 463 -32.66 53.86 13.40
CA ARG A 463 -31.40 53.17 13.81
C ARG A 463 -31.37 51.61 13.80
N HIS A 464 -32.37 50.91 13.29
CA HIS A 464 -32.46 49.44 13.27
C HIS A 464 -32.79 48.80 11.90
N ALA A 465 -32.74 49.54 10.79
CA ALA A 465 -32.97 48.96 9.46
C ALA A 465 -31.76 48.18 8.91
N THR A 466 -31.98 46.96 8.43
CA THR A 466 -30.96 46.13 7.76
C THR A 466 -30.46 46.85 6.49
N PRO A 467 -29.13 46.98 6.25
CA PRO A 467 -28.63 47.67 5.07
C PRO A 467 -29.04 46.94 3.80
N VAL A 468 -29.77 47.63 2.91
CA VAL A 468 -30.08 47.15 1.56
C VAL A 468 -28.87 47.41 0.68
N PHE A 469 -28.36 46.39 -0.01
CA PHE A 469 -27.23 46.51 -0.91
C PHE A 469 -27.69 46.40 -2.36
N ASN A 470 -27.40 47.41 -3.16
CA ASN A 470 -27.69 47.43 -4.60
C ASN A 470 -26.45 47.06 -5.40
N ASP A 471 -26.66 46.43 -6.56
CA ASP A 471 -25.57 46.07 -7.46
C ASP A 471 -24.83 47.31 -7.96
N ALA A 472 -23.50 47.23 -7.96
CA ALA A 472 -22.61 48.33 -8.29
C ALA A 472 -21.68 47.90 -9.43
N GLY A 473 -22.18 48.02 -10.66
CA GLY A 473 -21.47 47.61 -11.87
C GLY A 473 -21.63 46.13 -12.21
N ALA A 474 -20.89 45.70 -13.24
CA ALA A 474 -20.91 44.33 -13.71
C ALA A 474 -20.18 43.38 -12.73
N PRO A 475 -20.49 42.07 -12.73
CA PRO A 475 -19.69 41.08 -12.03
C PRO A 475 -18.22 41.13 -12.43
N VAL A 476 -17.33 40.92 -11.45
CA VAL A 476 -15.88 40.93 -11.64
C VAL A 476 -15.25 39.72 -10.97
N TRP A 477 -14.09 39.30 -11.45
CA TRP A 477 -13.25 38.32 -10.78
C TRP A 477 -12.35 39.01 -9.76
N VAL A 478 -12.24 38.43 -8.57
CA VAL A 478 -11.35 38.89 -7.51
C VAL A 478 -10.62 37.71 -6.89
N ASP A 479 -9.50 37.97 -6.21
CA ASP A 479 -8.88 36.97 -5.34
C ASP A 479 -9.88 36.47 -4.30
N SER A 480 -9.95 35.15 -4.09
CA SER A 480 -10.98 34.52 -3.26
C SER A 480 -10.94 34.94 -1.80
N SER A 481 -9.80 35.41 -1.29
CA SER A 481 -9.69 36.01 0.04
C SER A 481 -10.60 37.24 0.25
N ARG A 482 -11.06 37.87 -0.85
CA ARG A 482 -11.95 39.04 -0.83
C ARG A 482 -13.43 38.69 -0.94
N ALA A 483 -13.78 37.44 -1.21
CA ALA A 483 -15.16 36.99 -1.28
C ALA A 483 -15.90 37.23 0.04
N ASN A 484 -17.16 37.68 -0.04
CA ASN A 484 -18.02 38.01 1.09
C ASN A 484 -17.47 39.10 2.05
N THR A 485 -16.45 39.84 1.62
CA THR A 485 -15.90 40.97 2.39
C THR A 485 -16.42 42.31 1.85
N THR A 486 -16.23 43.38 2.63
CA THR A 486 -16.43 44.77 2.17
C THR A 486 -15.06 45.43 2.06
N THR A 487 -14.79 46.06 0.92
CA THR A 487 -13.49 46.68 0.64
C THR A 487 -13.26 47.88 1.56
N SER A 488 -12.09 47.97 2.21
CA SER A 488 -11.71 49.14 3.03
C SER A 488 -10.91 50.19 2.23
N ALA A 489 -10.34 49.78 1.10
CA ALA A 489 -9.58 50.60 0.16
C ALA A 489 -9.97 50.24 -1.28
N ILE A 490 -9.38 50.92 -2.26
CA ILE A 490 -9.57 50.57 -3.68
C ILE A 490 -9.07 49.13 -3.89
N ALA A 491 -9.95 48.27 -4.39
CA ALA A 491 -9.66 46.86 -4.59
C ALA A 491 -9.54 46.53 -6.08
N SER A 492 -8.45 45.89 -6.47
CA SER A 492 -8.26 45.38 -7.83
C SER A 492 -9.10 44.13 -8.13
N GLY A 493 -9.52 44.00 -9.39
CA GLY A 493 -10.17 42.81 -9.93
C GLY A 493 -10.00 42.70 -11.44
N TRP A 494 -10.58 41.67 -12.04
CA TRP A 494 -10.54 41.43 -13.48
C TRP A 494 -11.96 41.39 -14.06
N LYS A 495 -12.13 41.94 -15.26
CA LYS A 495 -13.38 41.85 -16.01
C LYS A 495 -13.66 40.41 -16.44
N ASP A 496 -12.65 39.78 -17.04
CA ASP A 496 -12.69 38.40 -17.52
C ASP A 496 -11.91 37.47 -16.57
N PHE A 497 -12.04 36.16 -16.75
CA PHE A 497 -11.24 35.21 -15.98
C PHE A 497 -9.73 35.47 -16.21
N PRO A 498 -8.88 35.52 -15.16
CA PRO A 498 -7.50 35.98 -15.31
C PRO A 498 -6.59 35.10 -16.16
N LEU A 499 -6.91 33.83 -16.41
CA LEU A 499 -6.03 32.94 -17.19
C LEU A 499 -6.56 32.73 -18.61
N ARG A 500 -5.67 32.87 -19.59
CA ARG A 500 -5.95 32.60 -21.01
C ARG A 500 -4.79 31.86 -21.65
N PHE A 501 -5.10 30.94 -22.57
CA PHE A 501 -4.06 30.20 -23.31
C PHE A 501 -3.17 31.11 -24.16
N SER A 502 -3.70 32.23 -24.66
CA SER A 502 -2.92 33.24 -25.40
C SER A 502 -1.78 33.82 -24.58
N ASP A 503 -1.91 33.78 -23.25
CA ASP A 503 -0.99 34.41 -22.31
C ASP A 503 0.11 33.42 -21.86
N ALA A 504 0.12 32.20 -22.44
CA ALA A 504 1.20 31.23 -22.33
C ALA A 504 2.45 31.72 -23.11
N THR A 505 3.10 32.74 -22.55
CA THR A 505 4.24 33.45 -23.13
C THR A 505 5.52 33.09 -22.37
N GLY A 506 6.66 33.15 -23.06
CA GLY A 506 7.95 32.76 -22.49
C GLY A 506 8.44 31.37 -22.91
N PRO A 507 9.57 30.92 -22.34
CA PRO A 507 10.17 29.63 -22.68
C PRO A 507 9.24 28.47 -22.28
N GLY A 508 9.28 27.39 -23.04
CA GLY A 508 8.58 26.15 -22.68
C GLY A 508 9.28 25.41 -21.55
N ALA A 509 8.64 24.38 -21.00
CA ALA A 509 9.24 23.48 -20.01
C ALA A 509 10.48 22.80 -20.59
N ASP A 510 11.56 22.77 -19.82
CA ASP A 510 12.80 22.13 -20.28
C ASP A 510 12.78 20.62 -20.06
N PHE A 511 12.17 20.21 -18.95
CA PHE A 511 12.03 18.83 -18.55
C PHE A 511 10.57 18.40 -18.68
N ARG A 512 10.38 17.11 -18.93
CA ARG A 512 9.08 16.50 -18.75
C ARG A 512 8.76 16.50 -17.25
N TYR A 513 7.51 16.74 -16.90
CA TYR A 513 7.06 16.66 -15.52
C TYR A 513 5.70 15.95 -15.38
N VAL A 514 5.67 14.85 -14.66
CA VAL A 514 4.48 14.04 -14.37
C VAL A 514 4.07 14.24 -12.92
N ILE A 515 2.91 14.87 -12.72
CA ILE A 515 2.39 15.24 -11.40
C ILE A 515 1.19 14.37 -11.08
N ARG A 516 1.13 13.83 -9.86
CA ARG A 516 -0.07 13.12 -9.39
C ARG A 516 -1.22 14.10 -9.23
N SER A 517 -2.40 13.74 -9.73
CA SER A 517 -3.59 14.59 -9.58
C SER A 517 -3.95 14.86 -8.14
N VAL A 518 -3.69 13.90 -7.24
CA VAL A 518 -3.91 14.08 -5.80
C VAL A 518 -3.02 15.16 -5.19
N ASP A 519 -1.83 15.39 -5.74
CA ASP A 519 -0.91 16.42 -5.23
C ASP A 519 -1.31 17.80 -5.73
N LEU A 520 -1.77 17.90 -6.98
CA LEU A 520 -2.34 19.13 -7.52
C LEU A 520 -3.53 19.63 -6.68
N GLU A 521 -4.38 18.71 -6.20
CA GLU A 521 -5.54 19.06 -5.39
C GLU A 521 -5.18 19.34 -3.91
N LYS A 522 -4.04 18.86 -3.41
CA LYS A 522 -3.55 19.14 -2.04
C LYS A 522 -2.90 20.51 -1.89
N ASN A 523 -2.47 21.14 -2.98
CA ASN A 523 -1.73 22.40 -2.97
C ASN A 523 -2.54 23.63 -2.51
N GLY A 524 -3.76 23.47 -2.00
CA GLY A 524 -4.55 24.58 -1.49
C GLY A 524 -5.34 25.33 -2.56
N ALA A 525 -6.36 26.08 -2.12
CA ALA A 525 -7.28 26.76 -3.03
C ALA A 525 -6.59 27.89 -3.82
N GLU A 526 -5.48 28.42 -3.31
CA GLU A 526 -4.67 29.45 -3.96
C GLU A 526 -3.91 28.97 -5.20
N ASN A 527 -3.68 27.66 -5.33
CA ASN A 527 -2.98 27.03 -6.45
C ASN A 527 -3.93 26.33 -7.44
N ILE A 528 -5.24 26.51 -7.26
CA ILE A 528 -6.28 25.90 -8.09
C ILE A 528 -7.24 26.99 -8.54
N ALA A 529 -7.57 27.04 -9.82
CA ALA A 529 -8.57 27.97 -10.33
C ALA A 529 -9.55 27.25 -11.27
N LYS A 530 -10.78 27.77 -11.31
CA LYS A 530 -11.83 27.27 -12.20
C LYS A 530 -12.32 28.43 -13.06
N ASP A 531 -12.22 28.27 -14.38
CA ASP A 531 -12.66 29.31 -15.30
C ASP A 531 -14.18 29.32 -15.50
N ASP A 532 -14.67 30.29 -16.28
CA ASP A 532 -16.08 30.47 -16.60
C ASP A 532 -16.70 29.29 -17.39
N LYS A 533 -15.87 28.46 -18.02
CA LYS A 533 -16.27 27.23 -18.72
C LYS A 533 -16.18 25.99 -17.83
N GLY A 534 -15.79 26.17 -16.57
CA GLY A 534 -15.63 25.10 -15.60
C GLY A 534 -14.34 24.29 -15.74
N ARG A 535 -13.38 24.73 -16.56
CA ARG A 535 -12.08 24.07 -16.71
C ARG A 535 -11.21 24.37 -15.50
N ARG A 536 -10.41 23.38 -15.09
CA ARG A 536 -9.52 23.50 -13.94
C ARG A 536 -8.11 23.84 -14.37
N TRP A 537 -7.55 24.81 -13.66
CA TRP A 537 -6.21 25.32 -13.80
C TRP A 537 -5.44 25.05 -12.51
N TYR A 538 -4.16 24.69 -12.65
CA TYR A 538 -3.27 24.41 -11.54
C TYR A 538 -2.03 25.29 -11.68
N ASP A 539 -1.64 25.93 -10.58
CA ASP A 539 -0.35 26.60 -10.49
C ASP A 539 0.73 25.55 -10.23
N VAL A 540 1.73 25.50 -11.10
CA VAL A 540 2.78 24.48 -11.08
C VAL A 540 4.15 25.12 -11.17
N THR A 541 5.12 24.51 -10.50
CA THR A 541 6.53 24.89 -10.60
C THR A 541 7.27 23.86 -11.45
N ILE A 542 8.00 24.35 -12.45
CA ILE A 542 8.84 23.55 -13.35
C ILE A 542 10.29 24.00 -13.25
N GLY A 543 11.22 23.06 -13.48
CA GLY A 543 12.64 23.37 -13.63
C GLY A 543 12.99 23.98 -14.97
N ALA A 544 13.97 24.87 -14.97
CA ALA A 544 14.66 25.34 -16.17
C ALA A 544 16.05 24.72 -16.28
N LYS A 545 16.61 24.66 -17.49
CA LYS A 545 17.95 24.10 -17.70
C LYS A 545 18.99 24.77 -16.82
N ASP A 546 18.98 26.09 -16.73
CA ASP A 546 19.93 26.91 -15.95
C ASP A 546 19.88 26.74 -14.42
N GLY A 547 19.17 25.72 -13.92
CA GLY A 547 18.98 25.44 -12.50
C GLY A 547 17.92 26.30 -11.82
N SER A 548 17.33 27.28 -12.52
CA SER A 548 16.23 28.09 -11.98
C SER A 548 14.88 27.37 -12.04
N THR A 549 13.87 27.93 -11.37
CA THR A 549 12.50 27.43 -11.40
C THR A 549 11.56 28.46 -12.01
N ARG A 550 10.54 27.99 -12.71
CA ARG A 550 9.46 28.83 -13.25
C ARG A 550 8.13 28.36 -12.70
N THR A 551 7.30 29.30 -12.30
CA THR A 551 5.95 29.02 -11.77
C THR A 551 4.91 29.68 -12.65
N GLY A 552 3.79 29.02 -12.81
CA GLY A 552 2.67 29.52 -13.58
C GLY A 552 1.62 28.44 -13.82
N TRP A 553 0.58 28.83 -14.54
CA TRP A 553 -0.65 28.06 -14.60
C TRP A 553 -0.70 27.14 -15.82
N VAL A 554 -1.19 25.92 -15.61
CA VAL A 554 -1.53 24.97 -16.67
C VAL A 554 -2.98 24.56 -16.55
N CYS A 555 -3.66 24.40 -17.68
CA CYS A 555 -5.02 23.84 -17.71
C CYS A 555 -4.95 22.34 -18.01
N LYS A 556 -5.74 21.54 -17.29
CA LYS A 556 -5.84 20.10 -17.56
C LYS A 556 -6.53 19.75 -18.89
N GLN A 557 -7.12 20.73 -19.56
CA GLN A 557 -7.88 20.61 -20.80
C GLN A 557 -7.38 21.64 -21.80
N ASP A 558 -7.23 21.23 -23.06
CA ASP A 558 -6.90 22.09 -24.22
C ASP A 558 -5.59 22.89 -24.12
N HIS A 559 -4.73 22.62 -23.12
CA HIS A 559 -3.45 23.29 -22.96
C HIS A 559 -2.38 22.59 -23.81
N PRO A 560 -1.71 23.28 -24.75
CA PRO A 560 -0.72 22.65 -25.61
C PRO A 560 0.40 21.95 -24.84
N LEU A 561 0.71 20.70 -25.21
CA LEU A 561 1.76 19.88 -24.58
C LEU A 561 1.51 19.53 -23.09
N VAL A 562 0.28 19.70 -22.62
CA VAL A 562 -0.17 19.27 -21.30
C VAL A 562 -1.33 18.31 -21.47
N ARG A 563 -1.31 17.17 -20.77
CA ARG A 563 -2.39 16.19 -20.85
C ARG A 563 -2.65 15.50 -19.51
N MET A 564 -3.89 15.05 -19.33
CA MET A 564 -4.21 14.06 -18.30
C MET A 564 -3.91 12.66 -18.84
N CYS A 565 -3.36 11.80 -17.99
CA CYS A 565 -3.03 10.43 -18.34
C CYS A 565 -3.20 9.45 -17.16
N GLY A 566 -3.11 8.15 -17.48
CA GLY A 566 -3.14 7.07 -16.52
C GLY A 566 -1.83 6.29 -16.44
N PRO A 567 -1.76 5.36 -15.47
CA PRO A 567 -0.58 4.52 -15.27
C PRO A 567 -0.21 3.68 -16.50
N TRP A 568 -1.22 3.25 -17.27
CA TRP A 568 -1.05 2.42 -18.48
C TRP A 568 -0.59 3.22 -19.71
N ASP A 569 -0.58 4.56 -19.64
CA ASP A 569 0.11 5.41 -20.62
C ASP A 569 1.64 5.37 -20.44
N TRP A 570 2.11 4.92 -19.28
CA TRP A 570 3.53 5.00 -18.88
C TRP A 570 4.07 6.42 -19.05
N PRO A 571 3.45 7.43 -18.39
CA PRO A 571 3.84 8.83 -18.54
C PRO A 571 5.26 9.02 -18.01
N GLY A 572 6.09 9.72 -18.77
CA GLY A 572 7.51 9.91 -18.44
C GLY A 572 8.42 8.72 -18.65
N PHE A 573 7.93 7.48 -18.71
CA PHE A 573 8.80 6.31 -18.86
C PHE A 573 9.48 6.23 -20.23
N GLU A 574 10.81 6.16 -20.18
CA GLU A 574 11.70 6.04 -21.34
C GLU A 574 12.57 4.79 -21.23
N LEU A 575 12.76 4.11 -22.36
CA LEU A 575 13.61 2.92 -22.45
C LEU A 575 14.99 3.32 -22.97
N ALA A 576 16.04 2.83 -22.33
CA ALA A 576 17.43 2.97 -22.78
C ALA A 576 18.11 1.61 -22.84
N ASP A 577 18.56 1.20 -24.03
CA ASP A 577 19.39 0.00 -24.15
C ASP A 577 20.87 0.35 -23.93
N ASN A 578 21.43 -0.19 -22.85
CA ASN A 578 22.82 -0.02 -22.43
C ASN A 578 23.55 -1.38 -22.37
N SER A 579 23.01 -2.45 -22.99
CA SER A 579 23.57 -3.79 -22.87
C SER A 579 24.86 -4.00 -23.67
N SER A 580 25.21 -3.07 -24.56
CA SER A 580 26.47 -3.10 -25.32
C SER A 580 27.66 -2.46 -24.59
N ILE A 581 27.40 -1.73 -23.50
CA ILE A 581 28.43 -1.03 -22.74
C ILE A 581 29.00 -1.95 -21.67
N MET A 582 30.31 -2.16 -21.70
CA MET A 582 30.99 -3.04 -20.76
C MET A 582 31.36 -2.31 -19.46
N PRO A 583 31.42 -2.99 -18.30
CA PRO A 583 31.87 -2.40 -17.04
C PRO A 583 33.24 -1.70 -17.13
N ILE A 584 34.15 -2.23 -17.96
CA ILE A 584 35.47 -1.61 -18.19
C ILE A 584 35.37 -0.24 -18.85
N ASP A 585 34.45 -0.06 -19.80
CA ASP A 585 34.27 1.22 -20.48
C ASP A 585 33.65 2.25 -19.52
N MET A 586 32.72 1.82 -18.66
CA MET A 586 32.13 2.68 -17.64
C MET A 586 33.16 3.13 -16.60
N LEU A 587 34.03 2.23 -16.13
CA LEU A 587 35.09 2.60 -15.20
C LEU A 587 36.10 3.55 -15.85
N LYS A 588 36.48 3.32 -17.10
CA LYS A 588 37.35 4.23 -17.85
C LYS A 588 36.72 5.61 -18.03
N ARG A 589 35.43 5.67 -18.35
CA ARG A 589 34.67 6.94 -18.38
C ARG A 589 34.73 7.62 -17.03
N TYR A 590 34.49 6.92 -15.93
CA TYR A 590 34.52 7.50 -14.59
C TYR A 590 35.89 8.13 -14.28
N ILE A 591 36.98 7.40 -14.52
CA ILE A 591 38.36 7.90 -14.33
C ILE A 591 38.58 9.17 -15.16
N HIS A 592 38.16 9.17 -16.43
CA HIS A 592 38.29 10.31 -17.34
C HIS A 592 37.50 11.53 -16.87
N VAL A 593 36.22 11.32 -16.51
CA VAL A 593 35.28 12.37 -16.10
C VAL A 593 35.69 12.99 -14.77
N ALA A 594 36.11 12.16 -13.81
CA ALA A 594 36.56 12.59 -12.49
C ALA A 594 38.01 13.11 -12.48
N GLU A 595 38.72 13.03 -13.60
CA GLU A 595 40.14 13.44 -13.75
C GLU A 595 41.06 12.73 -12.73
N GLN A 596 40.76 11.46 -12.42
CA GLN A 596 41.46 10.64 -11.43
C GLN A 596 42.55 9.75 -12.05
N PHE A 597 43.39 10.32 -12.91
CA PHE A 597 44.49 9.61 -13.55
C PHE A 597 45.64 9.34 -12.57
N LEU A 598 46.32 8.19 -12.70
CA LEU A 598 47.58 7.96 -12.01
C LEU A 598 48.73 8.72 -12.69
N ALA A 599 49.82 8.94 -11.95
CA ALA A 599 50.96 9.74 -12.42
C ALA A 599 51.63 9.18 -13.68
N ASP A 600 51.46 7.89 -13.96
CA ASP A 600 51.99 7.16 -15.12
C ASP A 600 50.95 6.89 -16.21
N GLU A 601 49.72 7.40 -16.08
CA GLU A 601 48.64 7.18 -17.04
C GLU A 601 48.41 8.42 -17.93
N ASP A 602 48.21 8.18 -19.23
CA ASP A 602 47.86 9.23 -20.18
C ASP A 602 46.34 9.34 -20.31
N LYS A 603 45.81 10.57 -20.23
CA LYS A 603 44.38 10.88 -20.41
C LYS A 603 43.80 10.27 -21.69
N THR A 604 44.59 10.21 -22.77
CA THR A 604 44.18 9.68 -24.08
C THR A 604 43.82 8.19 -24.05
N GLU A 605 44.31 7.43 -23.06
CA GLU A 605 43.96 6.01 -22.88
C GLU A 605 42.48 5.79 -22.53
N PHE A 606 41.83 6.81 -21.99
CA PHE A 606 40.45 6.75 -21.49
C PHE A 606 39.44 7.47 -22.39
N GLU A 607 39.91 8.34 -23.28
CA GLU A 607 39.07 9.21 -24.12
C GLU A 607 38.10 8.43 -25.02
N THR A 608 38.57 7.37 -25.67
CA THR A 608 37.73 6.56 -26.56
C THR A 608 36.57 5.91 -25.80
N SER A 609 36.85 5.23 -24.69
CA SER A 609 35.81 4.61 -23.86
C SER A 609 34.86 5.67 -23.29
N ALA A 610 35.38 6.82 -22.82
CA ALA A 610 34.55 7.92 -22.33
C ALA A 610 33.58 8.43 -23.41
N ALA A 611 34.08 8.67 -24.63
CA ALA A 611 33.25 9.10 -25.76
C ALA A 611 32.20 8.04 -26.15
N THR A 612 32.57 6.76 -26.18
CA THR A 612 31.63 5.66 -26.45
C THR A 612 30.52 5.60 -25.41
N VAL A 613 30.85 5.70 -24.12
CA VAL A 613 29.85 5.63 -23.05
C VAL A 613 28.98 6.89 -23.01
N ASN A 614 29.53 8.10 -23.22
CA ASN A 614 28.74 9.33 -23.31
C ASN A 614 27.74 9.30 -24.48
N ALA A 615 28.13 8.68 -25.60
CA ALA A 615 27.25 8.49 -26.76
C ALA A 615 26.18 7.39 -26.55
N SER A 616 26.20 6.66 -25.43
CA SER A 616 25.18 5.64 -25.14
C SER A 616 23.79 6.26 -24.92
N PRO A 617 22.70 5.54 -25.23
CA PRO A 617 21.34 6.01 -24.95
C PRO A 617 21.13 6.39 -23.49
N LEU A 618 21.73 5.63 -22.56
CA LEU A 618 21.65 5.88 -21.13
C LEU A 618 22.22 7.25 -20.75
N LEU A 619 23.51 7.49 -21.06
CA LEU A 619 24.17 8.73 -20.67
C LEU A 619 23.56 9.93 -21.39
N SER A 620 23.21 9.79 -22.68
CA SER A 620 22.54 10.85 -23.44
C SER A 620 21.17 11.24 -22.86
N GLN A 621 20.45 10.33 -22.20
CA GLN A 621 19.20 10.64 -21.50
C GLN A 621 19.47 11.27 -20.13
N LEU A 622 20.44 10.76 -19.36
CA LEU A 622 20.82 11.30 -18.06
C LEU A 622 21.37 12.73 -18.17
N GLU A 623 22.25 13.01 -19.12
CA GLU A 623 22.80 14.36 -19.38
C GLU A 623 21.69 15.37 -19.66
N LYS A 624 20.67 14.98 -20.45
CA LYS A 624 19.52 15.85 -20.74
C LYS A 624 18.66 16.14 -19.52
N ALA A 625 18.65 15.25 -18.53
CA ALA A 625 17.70 15.27 -17.42
C ALA A 625 18.31 15.80 -16.11
N ILE A 626 19.61 15.58 -15.88
CA ILE A 626 20.23 15.65 -14.54
C ILE A 626 21.53 16.46 -14.49
N ASP A 627 22.18 16.76 -15.63
CA ASP A 627 23.42 17.56 -15.68
C ASP A 627 23.16 19.00 -15.17
N ALA A 628 23.36 19.19 -13.87
CA ALA A 628 22.88 20.35 -13.12
C ALA A 628 23.89 21.49 -13.13
N ASN A 629 25.17 21.19 -13.32
CA ASN A 629 26.24 22.18 -13.42
C ASN A 629 26.66 22.47 -14.88
N HIS A 630 26.09 21.75 -15.85
CA HIS A 630 26.31 21.88 -17.29
C HIS A 630 27.76 21.66 -17.71
N ASP A 631 28.49 20.83 -16.97
CA ASP A 631 29.85 20.45 -17.36
C ASP A 631 29.87 19.27 -18.34
N GLY A 632 28.70 18.72 -18.70
CA GLY A 632 28.57 17.56 -19.59
C GLY A 632 28.99 16.24 -18.93
N LYS A 633 29.09 16.20 -17.59
CA LYS A 633 29.61 15.05 -16.84
C LYS A 633 28.59 14.59 -15.79
N VAL A 634 27.75 13.60 -16.13
CA VAL A 634 26.87 12.98 -15.11
C VAL A 634 27.69 12.25 -14.03
N THR A 635 27.56 12.72 -12.78
CA THR A 635 28.21 12.19 -11.58
C THR A 635 27.22 11.65 -10.54
N ALA A 636 27.70 10.85 -9.59
CA ALA A 636 26.88 10.35 -8.49
C ALA A 636 26.34 11.47 -7.57
N GLN A 637 27.07 12.59 -7.47
CA GLN A 637 26.62 13.74 -6.68
C GLN A 637 25.42 14.42 -7.34
N GLU A 638 25.38 14.47 -8.68
CA GLU A 638 24.22 14.99 -9.41
C GLU A 638 23.05 14.03 -9.35
N LEU A 639 23.27 12.71 -9.43
CA LEU A 639 22.20 11.73 -9.19
C LEU A 639 21.62 11.87 -7.77
N LYS A 640 22.47 12.11 -6.77
CA LYS A 640 22.04 12.40 -5.40
C LYS A 640 21.17 13.65 -5.34
N HIS A 641 21.61 14.75 -5.96
CA HIS A 641 20.86 16.00 -5.98
C HIS A 641 19.55 15.92 -6.79
N ALA A 642 19.54 15.16 -7.89
CA ALA A 642 18.36 14.92 -8.72
C ALA A 642 17.20 14.34 -7.91
N GLN A 643 17.49 13.44 -6.97
CA GLN A 643 16.47 12.84 -6.10
C GLN A 643 15.79 13.84 -5.15
N GLU A 644 16.40 15.01 -4.90
CA GLU A 644 15.83 16.07 -4.06
C GLU A 644 14.82 16.94 -4.82
N THR A 645 14.94 16.98 -6.15
CA THR A 645 14.22 17.89 -7.04
C THR A 645 13.14 17.15 -7.83
N PRO A 646 11.84 17.49 -7.70
CA PRO A 646 10.75 16.68 -8.22
C PRO A 646 10.84 16.25 -9.70
N TRP A 647 11.10 17.17 -10.62
CA TRP A 647 11.20 16.84 -12.06
C TRP A 647 12.46 16.05 -12.42
N MET A 648 13.57 16.26 -11.71
CA MET A 648 14.80 15.48 -11.92
C MET A 648 14.65 14.07 -11.34
N ALA A 649 14.06 13.94 -10.16
CA ALA A 649 13.73 12.67 -9.53
C ALA A 649 12.75 11.87 -10.39
N GLU A 650 11.76 12.53 -11.00
CA GLU A 650 10.84 11.90 -11.93
C GLU A 650 11.57 11.38 -13.18
N ALA A 651 12.38 12.21 -13.83
CA ALA A 651 13.17 11.78 -14.98
C ALA A 651 14.11 10.59 -14.67
N LEU A 652 14.74 10.60 -13.48
CA LEU A 652 15.57 9.50 -13.01
C LEU A 652 14.76 8.22 -12.74
N SER A 653 13.61 8.35 -12.07
CA SER A 653 12.79 7.21 -11.65
C SER A 653 11.92 6.61 -12.76
N HIS A 654 11.76 7.32 -13.87
CA HIS A 654 11.04 6.83 -15.05
C HIS A 654 11.97 6.29 -16.15
N LEU A 655 13.28 6.31 -15.92
CA LEU A 655 14.21 5.64 -16.79
C LEU A 655 14.17 4.13 -16.56
N VAL A 656 14.05 3.36 -17.66
CA VAL A 656 14.14 1.90 -17.65
C VAL A 656 15.28 1.48 -18.55
N VAL A 657 16.27 0.81 -17.97
CA VAL A 657 17.53 0.55 -18.66
C VAL A 657 17.73 -0.94 -18.87
N ARG A 658 18.04 -1.34 -20.10
CA ARG A 658 18.52 -2.70 -20.37
C ARG A 658 20.01 -2.72 -20.14
N CYS A 659 20.47 -3.53 -19.21
CA CYS A 659 21.90 -3.67 -18.94
C CYS A 659 22.16 -5.01 -18.26
N GLU A 660 23.42 -5.43 -18.30
CA GLU A 660 23.83 -6.70 -17.69
C GLU A 660 23.72 -6.61 -16.16
N SER A 661 23.04 -7.57 -15.53
CA SER A 661 22.85 -7.64 -14.08
C SER A 661 24.18 -7.88 -13.37
N GLU A 662 24.36 -7.22 -12.22
CA GLU A 662 25.53 -7.41 -11.35
C GLU A 662 25.55 -8.83 -10.72
N TRP A 663 24.39 -9.49 -10.68
CA TRP A 663 24.17 -10.76 -10.00
C TRP A 663 24.35 -12.00 -10.90
N GLY A 664 24.74 -11.80 -12.15
CA GLY A 664 24.98 -12.86 -13.15
C GLY A 664 26.06 -12.50 -14.17
N GLY A 665 26.26 -13.36 -15.17
CA GLY A 665 27.24 -13.16 -16.25
C GLY A 665 28.67 -13.60 -15.92
N GLY A 666 28.86 -14.24 -14.76
CA GLY A 666 30.15 -14.72 -14.29
C GLY A 666 31.17 -13.63 -13.91
N PRO A 667 32.40 -14.02 -13.51
CA PRO A 667 33.42 -13.07 -13.04
C PRO A 667 34.16 -12.34 -14.16
N GLY A 668 34.11 -12.82 -15.41
CA GLY A 668 34.98 -12.36 -16.50
C GLY A 668 34.88 -10.85 -16.80
N LYS A 669 33.68 -10.27 -16.72
CA LYS A 669 33.48 -8.81 -16.90
C LYS A 669 34.14 -7.97 -15.80
N TRP A 670 34.26 -8.52 -14.61
CA TRP A 670 34.93 -7.90 -13.47
C TRP A 670 36.45 -8.13 -13.52
N GLU A 671 36.88 -9.32 -13.95
CA GLU A 671 38.30 -9.62 -14.19
C GLU A 671 38.92 -8.69 -15.24
N ALA A 672 38.15 -8.29 -16.25
CA ALA A 672 38.57 -7.32 -17.27
C ALA A 672 39.01 -5.96 -16.69
N LEU A 673 38.56 -5.61 -15.46
CA LEU A 673 38.97 -4.37 -14.78
C LEU A 673 40.37 -4.46 -14.16
N SER A 674 40.93 -5.66 -14.00
CA SER A 674 42.20 -5.89 -13.29
C SER A 674 43.37 -5.02 -13.75
N PRO A 675 43.60 -4.78 -15.07
CA PRO A 675 44.69 -3.91 -15.53
C PRO A 675 44.59 -2.45 -15.03
N LEU A 676 43.38 -1.97 -14.73
CA LEU A 676 43.13 -0.61 -14.26
C LEU A 676 43.39 -0.44 -12.75
N MET A 677 43.51 -1.54 -12.00
CA MET A 677 43.59 -1.49 -10.52
C MET A 677 45.00 -1.22 -10.01
N LYS A 678 46.03 -1.49 -10.82
CA LYS A 678 47.45 -1.18 -10.54
C LYS A 678 47.88 -1.60 -9.13
N LYS A 679 48.21 -0.64 -8.25
CA LYS A 679 48.64 -0.89 -6.85
C LYS A 679 47.56 -1.53 -5.97
N LEU A 680 46.29 -1.42 -6.37
CA LEU A 680 45.13 -1.98 -5.69
C LEU A 680 44.67 -3.31 -6.31
N LEU A 681 45.44 -3.90 -7.24
CA LEU A 681 45.08 -5.18 -7.86
C LEU A 681 44.85 -6.29 -6.84
N TRP A 682 45.62 -6.31 -5.75
CA TRP A 682 45.45 -7.29 -4.68
C TRP A 682 44.09 -7.16 -4.00
N LEU A 683 43.64 -5.92 -3.74
CA LEU A 683 42.35 -5.61 -3.16
C LEU A 683 41.22 -5.96 -4.13
N TRP A 684 41.41 -5.65 -5.41
CA TRP A 684 40.44 -5.97 -6.46
C TRP A 684 40.25 -7.48 -6.65
N LYS A 685 41.32 -8.27 -6.61
CA LYS A 685 41.21 -9.74 -6.68
C LYS A 685 40.35 -10.30 -5.55
N THR A 686 40.54 -9.79 -4.33
CA THR A 686 39.70 -10.13 -3.17
C THR A 686 38.24 -9.70 -3.38
N GLU A 687 38.01 -8.57 -4.05
CA GLU A 687 36.66 -8.11 -4.39
C GLU A 687 35.98 -8.99 -5.45
N ILE A 688 36.70 -9.46 -6.47
CA ILE A 688 36.18 -10.41 -7.47
C ILE A 688 35.69 -11.70 -6.79
N GLU A 689 36.44 -12.22 -5.81
CA GLU A 689 36.02 -13.40 -5.03
C GLU A 689 34.70 -13.14 -4.29
N ARG A 690 34.56 -11.96 -3.70
CA ARG A 690 33.32 -11.55 -3.03
C ARG A 690 32.16 -11.41 -4.03
N ILE A 691 32.38 -10.78 -5.17
CA ILE A 691 31.38 -10.65 -6.24
C ILE A 691 30.91 -12.03 -6.71
N GLY A 692 31.84 -12.98 -6.91
CA GLY A 692 31.50 -14.35 -7.29
C GLY A 692 30.58 -15.05 -6.28
N LYS A 693 30.72 -14.77 -4.98
CA LYS A 693 29.83 -15.29 -3.92
C LYS A 693 28.46 -14.59 -3.91
N LEU A 694 28.39 -13.35 -4.38
CA LEU A 694 27.13 -12.61 -4.49
C LEU A 694 26.30 -13.08 -5.68
N GLN A 695 26.91 -13.55 -6.77
CA GLN A 695 26.20 -14.01 -7.97
C GLN A 695 25.28 -15.21 -7.68
N TRP A 696 24.06 -15.15 -8.22
CA TRP A 696 23.02 -16.17 -8.06
C TRP A 696 22.14 -16.37 -9.30
N TRP A 697 22.25 -15.50 -10.31
CA TRP A 697 21.34 -15.43 -11.46
C TRP A 697 21.15 -16.79 -12.16
N GLU A 698 22.25 -17.47 -12.47
CA GLU A 698 22.26 -18.73 -13.19
C GLU A 698 21.53 -19.84 -12.43
N GLN A 699 21.52 -19.78 -11.10
CA GLN A 699 20.92 -20.78 -10.20
C GLN A 699 19.39 -20.75 -10.21
N VAL A 700 18.77 -19.65 -10.65
CA VAL A 700 17.30 -19.49 -10.67
C VAL A 700 16.72 -19.45 -12.08
N THR A 701 17.53 -19.67 -13.12
CA THR A 701 17.06 -19.65 -14.52
C THR A 701 15.96 -20.66 -14.81
N SER A 702 15.77 -21.68 -13.97
CA SER A 702 14.67 -22.66 -14.08
C SER A 702 13.30 -22.09 -13.67
N VAL A 703 13.24 -20.95 -12.98
CA VAL A 703 12.00 -20.29 -12.56
C VAL A 703 11.21 -19.85 -13.81
N GLU A 704 9.92 -20.20 -13.83
CA GLU A 704 9.01 -19.85 -14.92
C GLU A 704 8.87 -18.32 -15.06
N GLY A 705 9.15 -17.82 -16.26
CA GLY A 705 9.12 -16.39 -16.61
C GLY A 705 10.40 -15.63 -16.27
N PHE A 706 11.38 -16.25 -15.62
CA PHE A 706 12.65 -15.60 -15.29
C PHE A 706 13.52 -15.41 -16.55
N PRO A 707 14.19 -14.25 -16.72
CA PRO A 707 15.02 -14.01 -17.90
C PRO A 707 16.22 -14.97 -17.93
N LYS A 708 16.43 -15.64 -19.06
CA LYS A 708 17.51 -16.64 -19.21
C LYS A 708 18.89 -16.00 -19.27
N GLU A 709 18.99 -14.89 -20.01
CA GLU A 709 20.20 -14.09 -20.11
C GLU A 709 20.24 -13.05 -18.98
N PRO A 710 21.43 -12.72 -18.44
CA PRO A 710 21.60 -11.71 -17.40
C PRO A 710 21.48 -10.28 -17.93
N ASN A 711 20.70 -10.04 -18.99
CA ASN A 711 20.50 -8.72 -19.61
C ASN A 711 19.04 -8.27 -19.55
N PRO A 712 18.43 -8.17 -18.36
CA PRO A 712 17.04 -7.77 -18.21
C PRO A 712 16.86 -6.25 -18.42
N TRP A 713 15.61 -5.81 -18.46
CA TRP A 713 15.24 -4.40 -18.31
C TRP A 713 15.06 -4.07 -16.83
N HIS A 714 15.77 -3.06 -16.32
CA HIS A 714 15.75 -2.63 -14.94
C HIS A 714 14.91 -1.38 -14.77
N PHE A 715 13.97 -1.40 -13.83
CA PHE A 715 13.18 -0.25 -13.41
C PHE A 715 13.78 0.39 -12.16
N HIS A 716 13.66 1.71 -12.04
CA HIS A 716 13.79 2.34 -10.73
C HIS A 716 12.66 1.87 -9.80
N PRO A 717 12.95 1.26 -8.63
CA PRO A 717 11.91 0.66 -7.78
C PRO A 717 10.85 1.65 -7.27
N ILE A 718 11.24 2.88 -6.91
CA ILE A 718 10.29 3.91 -6.47
C ILE A 718 9.40 4.40 -7.63
N GLY A 719 9.92 4.47 -8.86
CA GLY A 719 9.18 4.99 -10.01
C GLY A 719 8.09 4.04 -10.45
N ILE A 720 8.40 2.75 -10.57
CA ILE A 720 7.40 1.74 -10.94
C ILE A 720 6.29 1.62 -9.89
N VAL A 721 6.63 1.62 -8.60
CA VAL A 721 5.63 1.67 -7.52
C VAL A 721 4.82 2.95 -7.60
N GLY A 722 5.46 4.11 -7.76
CA GLY A 722 4.81 5.42 -7.85
C GLY A 722 3.79 5.53 -8.97
N ASN A 723 4.09 4.94 -10.13
CA ASN A 723 3.19 4.92 -11.29
C ASN A 723 1.90 4.16 -10.99
N PHE A 724 1.94 3.08 -10.21
CA PHE A 724 0.78 2.21 -10.00
C PHE A 724 0.15 2.27 -8.59
N ILE A 725 0.85 2.72 -7.54
CA ILE A 725 0.35 2.75 -6.16
C ILE A 725 -0.83 3.72 -5.99
N ASN A 726 -0.90 4.76 -6.82
CA ASN A 726 -1.98 5.73 -6.86
C ASN A 726 -2.92 5.50 -8.05
N SER A 727 -2.78 4.38 -8.76
CA SER A 727 -3.69 4.00 -9.87
C SER A 727 -5.10 3.68 -9.38
N GLU A 728 -5.29 3.57 -8.06
CA GLU A 728 -6.60 3.47 -7.44
C GLU A 728 -7.31 4.84 -7.35
N ILE A 729 -7.62 5.42 -8.51
CA ILE A 729 -9.05 5.53 -8.79
C ILE A 729 -9.38 4.16 -9.38
N SER A 730 -9.64 3.18 -8.50
CA SER A 730 -9.85 1.81 -8.95
C SER A 730 -10.98 1.85 -9.99
N GLY A 731 -10.86 1.08 -11.06
CA GLY A 731 -11.84 1.01 -12.15
C GLY A 731 -13.24 0.51 -11.72
N LYS A 732 -13.58 0.56 -10.43
CA LYS A 732 -14.94 0.47 -9.92
C LYS A 732 -15.64 1.80 -10.14
N ILE A 733 -16.41 1.85 -11.22
CA ILE A 733 -17.40 2.89 -11.43
C ILE A 733 -18.67 2.46 -10.70
N LEU A 734 -19.12 3.25 -9.73
CA LEU A 734 -20.45 3.15 -9.14
C LEU A 734 -21.42 3.91 -10.04
N GLN A 735 -22.09 3.17 -10.92
CA GLN A 735 -23.17 3.71 -11.75
C GLN A 735 -24.43 3.88 -10.91
N LEU A 736 -24.92 5.12 -10.83
CA LEU A 736 -26.18 5.45 -10.17
C LEU A 736 -27.29 5.50 -11.22
N SER A 737 -28.42 4.86 -10.91
CA SER A 737 -29.66 5.05 -11.68
C SER A 737 -30.39 6.32 -11.24
N ASP A 738 -31.34 6.80 -12.05
CA ASP A 738 -32.22 7.92 -11.67
C ASP A 738 -32.90 7.64 -10.32
N GLN A 739 -33.24 6.38 -10.09
CA GLN A 739 -33.89 5.95 -8.86
C GLN A 739 -32.93 5.96 -7.66
N ASP A 740 -31.65 5.62 -7.84
CA ASP A 740 -30.65 5.72 -6.77
C ASP A 740 -30.48 7.19 -6.34
N VAL A 741 -30.46 8.12 -7.31
CA VAL A 741 -30.41 9.56 -7.03
C VAL A 741 -31.65 10.01 -6.23
N VAL A 742 -32.85 9.57 -6.63
CA VAL A 742 -34.09 9.86 -5.89
C VAL A 742 -34.06 9.29 -4.47
N ASP A 743 -33.62 8.05 -4.30
CA ASP A 743 -33.55 7.40 -2.98
C ASP A 743 -32.53 8.11 -2.08
N LEU A 744 -31.36 8.50 -2.61
CA LEU A 744 -30.34 9.28 -1.91
C LEU A 744 -30.87 10.64 -1.46
N ILE A 745 -31.64 11.33 -2.30
CA ILE A 745 -32.29 12.60 -1.95
C ILE A 745 -33.29 12.37 -0.79
N LYS A 746 -34.13 11.33 -0.87
CA LYS A 746 -35.16 11.04 0.13
C LYS A 746 -34.57 10.69 1.49
N VAL A 747 -33.59 9.78 1.55
CA VAL A 747 -32.94 9.44 2.82
C VAL A 747 -32.20 10.62 3.42
N THR A 748 -31.47 11.39 2.59
CA THR A 748 -30.73 12.56 3.09
C THR A 748 -31.66 13.59 3.71
N ALA A 749 -32.85 13.81 3.12
CA ALA A 749 -33.87 14.70 3.67
C ALA A 749 -34.40 14.28 5.06
N THR A 750 -34.25 13.01 5.44
CA THR A 750 -34.59 12.54 6.80
C THR A 750 -33.46 12.68 7.80
N GLU A 751 -32.21 12.77 7.34
CA GLU A 751 -31.02 12.71 8.19
C GLU A 751 -30.41 14.08 8.50
N VAL A 752 -30.76 15.12 7.76
CA VAL A 752 -30.15 16.45 7.91
C VAL A 752 -31.05 17.45 8.64
N ALA A 753 -30.45 18.34 9.41
CA ALA A 753 -31.18 19.39 10.11
C ALA A 753 -31.36 20.64 9.25
N LEU A 754 -32.61 20.93 8.84
CA LEU A 754 -32.93 22.10 8.00
C LEU A 754 -32.63 23.47 8.65
N SER A 755 -32.43 23.51 9.97
CA SER A 755 -32.04 24.71 10.70
C SER A 755 -30.59 25.15 10.45
N LEU A 756 -29.76 24.32 9.82
CA LEU A 756 -28.39 24.66 9.46
C LEU A 756 -28.35 25.68 8.31
N ASP A 757 -27.30 26.50 8.26
CA ASP A 757 -26.97 27.33 7.09
C ASP A 757 -26.54 26.47 5.88
N ASP A 758 -26.46 27.07 4.69
CA ASP A 758 -26.25 26.31 3.44
C ASP A 758 -24.93 25.54 3.41
N GLU A 759 -23.88 26.11 3.99
CA GLU A 759 -22.57 25.48 4.05
C GLU A 759 -22.61 24.22 4.93
N ASN A 760 -23.14 24.35 6.16
CA ASN A 760 -23.22 23.24 7.09
C ASN A 760 -24.23 22.19 6.63
N LEU A 761 -25.36 22.61 6.05
CA LEU A 761 -26.35 21.69 5.50
C LEU A 761 -25.78 20.92 4.30
N GLY A 762 -25.08 21.59 3.39
CA GLY A 762 -24.45 20.98 2.22
C GLY A 762 -23.40 19.94 2.60
N LYS A 763 -22.49 20.29 3.52
CA LYS A 763 -21.48 19.35 4.02
C LYS A 763 -22.10 18.15 4.73
N GLN A 764 -23.12 18.36 5.56
CA GLN A 764 -23.81 17.28 6.25
C GLN A 764 -24.56 16.36 5.28
N ALA A 765 -25.27 16.93 4.28
CA ALA A 765 -25.95 16.19 3.24
C ALA A 765 -24.98 15.35 2.40
N GLY A 766 -23.90 15.96 1.91
CA GLY A 766 -22.88 15.25 1.12
C GLY A 766 -22.18 14.14 1.92
N ALA A 767 -21.91 14.36 3.20
CA ALA A 767 -21.30 13.36 4.07
C ALA A 767 -22.20 12.13 4.33
N VAL A 768 -23.52 12.34 4.44
CA VAL A 768 -24.50 11.24 4.52
C VAL A 768 -24.52 10.45 3.21
N VAL A 769 -24.58 11.15 2.07
CA VAL A 769 -24.53 10.53 0.73
C VAL A 769 -23.26 9.68 0.60
N ASP A 770 -22.09 10.25 0.89
CA ASP A 770 -20.82 9.55 0.74
C ASP A 770 -20.70 8.34 1.65
N THR A 771 -21.26 8.39 2.86
CA THR A 771 -21.31 7.23 3.76
C THR A 771 -22.16 6.10 3.15
N ILE A 772 -23.28 6.43 2.49
CA ILE A 772 -24.12 5.45 1.78
C ILE A 772 -23.38 4.84 0.58
N LEU A 773 -22.73 5.68 -0.23
CA LEU A 773 -21.94 5.23 -1.38
C LEU A 773 -20.79 4.31 -0.91
N ASN A 774 -20.08 4.65 0.16
CA ASN A 774 -19.01 3.82 0.73
C ASN A 774 -19.54 2.46 1.22
N ARG A 775 -20.69 2.44 1.90
CA ARG A 775 -21.36 1.19 2.31
C ARG A 775 -21.70 0.33 1.11
N ARG A 776 -22.22 0.91 0.03
CA ARG A 776 -22.46 0.18 -1.22
C ARG A 776 -21.18 -0.43 -1.78
N MET A 777 -20.06 0.31 -1.71
CA MET A 777 -18.79 -0.10 -2.27
C MET A 777 -17.93 -1.00 -1.37
N SER A 778 -18.37 -1.23 -0.12
CA SER A 778 -17.68 -2.08 0.88
C SER A 778 -17.54 -3.56 0.48
N GLY A 779 -18.28 -4.02 -0.53
CA GLY A 779 -18.29 -5.43 -0.94
C GLY A 779 -19.12 -6.35 -0.03
N LEU A 780 -19.77 -5.82 1.01
CA LEU A 780 -20.64 -6.62 1.88
C LEU A 780 -21.92 -7.03 1.14
N LYS A 781 -22.26 -8.32 1.19
CA LYS A 781 -23.45 -8.88 0.48
C LYS A 781 -24.75 -8.17 0.82
N LYS A 782 -24.93 -7.75 2.08
CA LYS A 782 -26.11 -7.02 2.55
C LYS A 782 -26.24 -5.59 2.00
N TRP A 783 -25.15 -5.01 1.51
CA TRP A 783 -25.08 -3.66 0.97
C TRP A 783 -24.80 -3.67 -0.54
N ASN A 784 -25.37 -4.63 -1.26
CA ASN A 784 -25.13 -4.82 -2.69
C ASN A 784 -25.85 -3.80 -3.60
N THR A 785 -26.74 -2.96 -3.07
CA THR A 785 -27.47 -1.90 -3.80
C THR A 785 -27.60 -0.67 -2.91
N ILE A 786 -27.76 0.53 -3.50
CA ILE A 786 -27.98 1.78 -2.74
C ILE A 786 -29.24 1.67 -1.88
N ARG A 787 -30.34 1.23 -2.50
CA ARG A 787 -31.59 0.95 -1.79
C ARG A 787 -31.44 -0.09 -0.68
N GLY A 788 -30.64 -1.13 -0.89
CA GLY A 788 -30.32 -2.13 0.13
C GLY A 788 -29.61 -1.52 1.34
N VAL A 789 -28.66 -0.60 1.11
CA VAL A 789 -28.01 0.16 2.20
C VAL A 789 -29.03 1.01 2.96
N ILE A 790 -29.88 1.73 2.24
CA ILE A 790 -30.84 2.68 2.82
C ILE A 790 -31.93 1.95 3.63
N ASN A 791 -32.43 0.83 3.11
CA ASN A 791 -33.51 0.07 3.76
C ASN A 791 -32.99 -0.97 4.76
N GLU A 792 -31.69 -1.14 4.94
CA GLU A 792 -31.15 -2.04 5.94
C GLU A 792 -31.61 -1.60 7.34
N ARG A 793 -32.10 -2.57 8.11
CA ARG A 793 -32.69 -2.30 9.43
C ARG A 793 -31.67 -1.59 10.32
N TRP A 794 -32.12 -0.54 11.02
CA TRP A 794 -31.33 0.28 11.94
C TRP A 794 -30.28 1.20 11.31
N GLN A 795 -30.19 1.31 9.97
CA GLN A 795 -29.23 2.24 9.36
C GLN A 795 -29.67 3.70 9.45
N PHE A 796 -30.95 3.96 9.23
CA PHE A 796 -31.55 5.29 9.17
C PHE A 796 -32.85 5.27 9.96
N SER A 797 -32.94 6.13 10.98
CA SER A 797 -33.95 5.98 12.04
C SER A 797 -35.38 6.24 11.57
N ASP A 798 -35.55 7.13 10.60
CA ASP A 798 -36.84 7.44 9.97
C ASP A 798 -37.20 6.44 8.86
N ILE A 799 -36.24 5.69 8.32
CA ILE A 799 -36.47 4.79 7.19
C ILE A 799 -36.91 3.40 7.64
N ASN A 800 -36.05 2.65 8.33
CA ASN A 800 -36.35 1.26 8.72
C ASN A 800 -35.85 0.95 10.14
N ALA A 801 -36.54 1.52 11.12
CA ALA A 801 -36.39 1.23 12.54
C ALA A 801 -37.71 0.65 13.10
N PRO A 802 -37.70 -0.15 14.18
CA PRO A 802 -38.90 -0.64 14.84
C PRO A 802 -39.53 0.45 15.71
N ARG A 803 -39.97 1.53 15.07
CA ARG A 803 -40.70 2.64 15.68
C ARG A 803 -41.94 2.89 14.84
N PRO A 804 -43.11 3.17 15.46
CA PRO A 804 -44.34 3.43 14.70
C PRO A 804 -44.26 4.60 13.71
N SER A 805 -43.33 5.53 13.93
CA SER A 805 -43.11 6.72 13.09
C SER A 805 -42.21 6.49 11.87
N ALA A 806 -41.54 5.33 11.77
CA ALA A 806 -40.65 5.05 10.64
C ALA A 806 -41.46 4.69 9.38
N TYR A 807 -40.97 5.09 8.21
CA TYR A 807 -41.65 4.84 6.93
C TYR A 807 -41.61 3.36 6.49
N GLY A 808 -40.78 2.53 7.12
CA GLY A 808 -40.54 1.12 6.80
C GLY A 808 -39.62 0.90 5.60
N SER A 809 -39.57 1.85 4.66
CA SER A 809 -38.64 1.86 3.53
C SER A 809 -38.53 3.26 2.92
N VAL A 810 -37.45 3.56 2.20
CA VAL A 810 -37.25 4.86 1.55
C VAL A 810 -38.29 5.16 0.48
N GLN A 811 -38.85 4.12 -0.13
CA GLN A 811 -39.92 4.23 -1.12
C GLN A 811 -41.19 4.87 -0.54
N ASN A 812 -41.41 4.71 0.76
CA ASN A 812 -42.58 5.25 1.46
C ASN A 812 -42.36 6.69 1.95
N VAL A 813 -41.16 7.25 1.80
CA VAL A 813 -40.90 8.66 2.12
C VAL A 813 -41.58 9.54 1.07
N PRO A 814 -42.56 10.38 1.45
CA PRO A 814 -43.29 11.19 0.48
C PRO A 814 -42.44 12.37 0.01
N ASP A 815 -42.64 12.81 -1.23
CA ASP A 815 -41.86 13.90 -1.82
C ASP A 815 -42.03 15.23 -1.05
N SER A 816 -43.14 15.39 -0.34
CA SER A 816 -43.38 16.53 0.56
C SER A 816 -42.37 16.63 1.72
N ARG A 817 -41.64 15.55 2.05
CA ARG A 817 -40.55 15.59 3.04
C ARG A 817 -39.24 16.09 2.46
N VAL A 818 -39.10 16.11 1.13
CA VAL A 818 -37.88 16.56 0.46
C VAL A 818 -37.97 18.07 0.22
N SER A 819 -37.23 18.86 1.00
CA SER A 819 -37.13 20.28 0.70
C SER A 819 -36.37 20.52 -0.61
N PRO A 820 -36.74 21.55 -1.42
CA PRO A 820 -35.98 21.92 -2.62
C PRO A 820 -34.51 22.17 -2.33
N ARG A 821 -34.22 22.75 -1.15
CA ARG A 821 -32.87 23.05 -0.67
C ARG A 821 -32.01 21.79 -0.53
N VAL A 822 -32.51 20.76 0.14
CA VAL A 822 -31.78 19.49 0.30
C VAL A 822 -31.59 18.79 -1.04
N ARG A 823 -32.62 18.80 -1.89
CA ARG A 823 -32.54 18.21 -3.24
C ARG A 823 -31.40 18.83 -4.06
N SER A 824 -31.32 20.16 -4.11
CA SER A 824 -30.26 20.87 -4.84
C SER A 824 -28.87 20.56 -4.29
N LEU A 825 -28.71 20.50 -2.97
CA LEU A 825 -27.42 20.21 -2.32
C LEU A 825 -26.95 18.78 -2.60
N VAL A 826 -27.85 17.79 -2.55
CA VAL A 826 -27.52 16.39 -2.85
C VAL A 826 -27.12 16.23 -4.33
N ILE A 827 -27.86 16.84 -5.25
CA ILE A 827 -27.53 16.80 -6.68
C ILE A 827 -26.17 17.44 -6.94
N ALA A 828 -25.92 18.64 -6.40
CA ALA A 828 -24.65 19.34 -6.56
C ALA A 828 -23.47 18.52 -6.02
N HIS A 829 -23.63 17.88 -4.86
CA HIS A 829 -22.61 17.00 -4.29
C HIS A 829 -22.34 15.78 -5.16
N LEU A 830 -23.39 15.12 -5.65
CA LEU A 830 -23.26 13.98 -6.57
C LEU A 830 -22.57 14.38 -7.88
N GLN A 831 -22.89 15.56 -8.42
CA GLN A 831 -22.22 16.11 -9.61
C GLN A 831 -20.73 16.39 -9.33
N ASP A 832 -20.38 16.92 -8.16
CA ASP A 832 -18.98 17.09 -7.77
C ASP A 832 -18.25 15.73 -7.71
N ARG A 833 -18.84 14.73 -7.03
CA ARG A 833 -18.31 13.35 -6.98
C ARG A 833 -18.12 12.74 -8.37
N ALA A 834 -19.10 12.89 -9.28
CA ALA A 834 -18.99 12.38 -10.64
C ALA A 834 -17.93 13.10 -11.48
N ASN A 835 -17.66 14.37 -11.17
CA ASN A 835 -16.59 15.15 -11.79
C ASN A 835 -15.19 14.91 -11.19
N GLY A 836 -15.05 13.95 -10.27
CA GLY A 836 -13.80 13.59 -9.61
C GLY A 836 -13.57 14.30 -8.27
N GLY A 837 -14.61 14.94 -7.71
CA GLY A 837 -14.59 15.49 -6.37
C GLY A 837 -14.35 14.41 -5.30
N ALA A 838 -13.58 14.77 -4.27
CA ALA A 838 -13.26 13.88 -3.18
C ALA A 838 -14.50 13.57 -2.31
N SER A 839 -14.51 12.40 -1.67
CA SER A 839 -15.49 12.08 -0.64
C SER A 839 -15.30 12.98 0.59
N LEU A 840 -16.39 13.54 1.11
CA LEU A 840 -16.41 14.32 2.34
C LEU A 840 -16.14 13.47 3.59
N VAL A 841 -16.17 12.14 3.47
CA VAL A 841 -15.92 11.25 4.62
C VAL A 841 -14.80 10.24 4.33
N GLY A 842 -14.02 10.48 3.27
CA GLY A 842 -13.08 9.49 2.76
C GLY A 842 -13.80 8.19 2.40
N ASP A 843 -13.29 7.07 2.88
CA ASP A 843 -13.81 5.71 2.74
C ASP A 843 -14.57 5.24 4.00
N ASN A 844 -14.99 6.16 4.88
CA ASN A 844 -15.67 5.80 6.12
C ASN A 844 -17.10 5.27 5.93
N LEU A 845 -17.48 4.33 6.80
CA LEU A 845 -18.72 3.55 6.69
C LEU A 845 -19.80 3.88 7.73
N SER A 846 -19.48 4.69 8.74
CA SER A 846 -20.35 4.97 9.89
C SER A 846 -20.46 6.46 10.14
N TYR A 847 -21.60 6.88 10.66
CA TYR A 847 -21.76 8.22 11.21
C TYR A 847 -22.71 8.20 12.41
N ALA A 848 -22.58 9.19 13.27
CA ALA A 848 -23.42 9.36 14.45
C ALA A 848 -23.60 10.84 14.79
N ASN A 849 -24.70 11.16 15.48
CA ASN A 849 -24.81 12.43 16.19
C ASN A 849 -24.39 12.22 17.66
N PRO A 850 -23.28 12.82 18.14
CA PRO A 850 -22.79 12.61 19.50
C PRO A 850 -23.73 13.19 20.57
N TYR A 851 -24.69 14.03 20.19
CA TYR A 851 -25.65 14.67 21.10
C TYR A 851 -27.02 13.99 21.13
N ALA A 852 -27.24 12.92 20.35
CA ALA A 852 -28.51 12.21 20.25
C ALA A 852 -28.43 10.81 20.90
N LEU A 853 -28.06 10.77 22.19
CA LEU A 853 -27.80 9.53 22.95
C LEU A 853 -28.75 9.29 24.13
N ASP A 854 -29.73 10.17 24.35
CA ASP A 854 -30.54 10.21 25.56
C ASP A 854 -31.35 8.89 25.80
N GLU A 855 -31.64 8.14 24.72
CA GLU A 855 -32.33 6.84 24.75
C GLU A 855 -31.47 5.66 24.23
N ALA A 856 -30.15 5.85 24.12
CA ALA A 856 -29.25 4.86 23.53
C ALA A 856 -28.83 3.77 24.54
N SER A 857 -28.77 2.51 24.08
CA SER A 857 -28.19 1.40 24.86
C SER A 857 -26.68 1.60 25.10
N ASP A 858 -26.11 0.93 26.09
CA ASP A 858 -24.66 1.00 26.36
C ASP A 858 -23.83 0.53 25.16
N ALA A 859 -24.31 -0.49 24.43
CA ALA A 859 -23.67 -0.94 23.19
C ALA A 859 -23.70 0.14 22.10
N THR A 860 -24.81 0.88 21.98
CA THR A 860 -24.93 2.00 21.04
C THR A 860 -24.01 3.15 21.44
N LYS A 861 -23.92 3.48 22.74
CA LYS A 861 -23.00 4.52 23.23
C LYS A 861 -21.54 4.14 22.94
N ALA A 862 -21.13 2.91 23.23
CA ALA A 862 -19.79 2.41 22.92
C ALA A 862 -19.49 2.42 21.40
N TRP A 863 -20.48 2.09 20.57
CA TRP A 863 -20.36 2.19 19.12
C TRP A 863 -20.19 3.65 18.66
N VAL A 864 -20.98 4.58 19.20
CA VAL A 864 -20.87 6.02 18.88
C VAL A 864 -19.52 6.59 19.36
N GLU A 865 -19.02 6.18 20.53
CA GLU A 865 -17.69 6.55 21.00
C GLU A 865 -16.58 6.11 20.03
N ASP A 866 -16.71 4.93 19.43
CA ASP A 866 -15.76 4.46 18.42
C ASP A 866 -15.77 5.34 17.16
N VAL A 867 -16.96 5.73 16.69
CA VAL A 867 -17.10 6.69 15.58
C VAL A 867 -16.52 8.05 15.96
N ILE A 868 -16.75 8.54 17.18
CA ILE A 868 -16.19 9.81 17.67
C ILE A 868 -14.66 9.75 17.70
N ARG A 869 -14.07 8.65 18.21
CA ARG A 869 -12.61 8.47 18.21
C ARG A 869 -12.04 8.57 16.81
N GLN A 870 -12.65 7.89 15.84
CA GLN A 870 -12.21 7.94 14.45
C GLN A 870 -12.39 9.33 13.82
N ALA A 871 -13.51 10.00 14.10
CA ALA A 871 -13.76 11.36 13.63
C ALA A 871 -12.76 12.36 14.24
N ASN A 872 -12.29 12.15 15.47
CA ASN A 872 -11.26 12.99 16.08
C ASN A 872 -9.88 12.82 15.42
N VAL A 873 -9.60 11.64 14.85
CA VAL A 873 -8.37 11.38 14.10
C VAL A 873 -8.45 11.98 12.69
N THR A 874 -9.61 11.84 12.03
CA THR A 874 -9.79 12.19 10.61
C THR A 874 -10.30 13.62 10.38
N GLY A 875 -10.93 14.23 11.38
CA GLY A 875 -11.55 15.55 11.28
C GLY A 875 -12.95 15.57 10.64
N TYR A 876 -13.54 14.43 10.30
CA TYR A 876 -14.85 14.38 9.62
C TYR A 876 -16.03 14.65 10.56
N ARG A 877 -16.26 15.95 10.81
CA ARG A 877 -17.35 16.46 11.64
C ARG A 877 -18.08 17.60 10.93
N TYR A 878 -19.40 17.45 10.76
CA TYR A 878 -20.22 18.37 9.98
C TYR A 878 -21.47 18.80 10.73
N GLY A 879 -21.84 20.08 10.62
CA GLY A 879 -23.00 20.67 11.28
C GLY A 879 -22.64 21.61 12.44
N LYS A 880 -23.67 22.08 13.16
CA LYS A 880 -23.52 23.13 14.19
C LYS A 880 -24.43 22.86 15.39
N GLY A 881 -23.97 23.26 16.58
CA GLY A 881 -24.72 23.07 17.82
C GLY A 881 -24.93 21.60 18.14
N ARG A 882 -26.19 21.19 18.39
CA ARG A 882 -26.57 19.78 18.63
C ARG A 882 -26.87 19.00 17.34
N ALA A 883 -26.91 19.68 16.19
CA ALA A 883 -27.15 19.06 14.88
C ALA A 883 -25.81 18.79 14.19
N VAL A 884 -25.05 17.83 14.73
CA VAL A 884 -23.69 17.50 14.26
C VAL A 884 -23.62 16.03 13.89
N HIS A 885 -22.99 15.73 12.75
CA HIS A 885 -22.61 14.37 12.37
C HIS A 885 -21.10 14.22 12.53
N VAL A 886 -20.68 13.15 13.18
CA VAL A 886 -19.30 12.65 13.16
C VAL A 886 -19.25 11.41 12.30
N HIS A 887 -18.25 11.30 11.43
CA HIS A 887 -18.08 10.18 10.51
C HIS A 887 -16.79 9.42 10.81
N GLY A 888 -16.84 8.10 10.67
CA GLY A 888 -15.75 7.19 11.00
C GLY A 888 -16.08 5.76 10.59
N THR A 889 -15.20 4.81 10.89
CA THR A 889 -15.46 3.38 10.68
C THR A 889 -15.24 2.65 11.97
N THR A 890 -16.27 1.97 12.47
CA THR A 890 -16.11 1.19 13.70
C THR A 890 -15.21 -0.01 13.49
N GLN A 891 -14.51 -0.46 14.53
CA GLN A 891 -13.47 -1.50 14.46
C GLN A 891 -13.90 -2.75 13.67
N GLY A 892 -15.13 -3.22 13.84
CA GLY A 892 -15.66 -4.40 13.14
C GLY A 892 -15.90 -4.23 11.63
N LEU A 893 -15.85 -3.00 11.12
CA LEU A 893 -16.03 -2.67 9.69
C LEU A 893 -14.74 -2.16 9.03
N MET A 894 -13.62 -2.07 9.76
CA MET A 894 -12.36 -1.52 9.23
C MET A 894 -11.87 -2.27 7.98
N SER A 895 -11.97 -3.60 7.98
CA SER A 895 -11.59 -4.44 6.84
C SER A 895 -12.56 -4.37 5.65
N SER A 896 -13.71 -3.71 5.83
CA SER A 896 -14.75 -3.55 4.80
C SER A 896 -14.74 -2.16 4.15
N ARG A 897 -13.76 -1.29 4.49
CA ARG A 897 -13.64 0.02 3.85
C ARG A 897 -13.47 -0.18 2.33
N PRO A 898 -14.22 0.55 1.50
CA PRO A 898 -14.14 0.41 0.06
C PRO A 898 -12.76 0.86 -0.44
N ALA A 899 -12.22 0.16 -1.43
CA ALA A 899 -11.18 0.72 -2.28
C ALA A 899 -11.73 1.98 -2.99
N PRO A 900 -10.88 2.95 -3.39
CA PRO A 900 -11.32 4.16 -4.08
C PRO A 900 -12.18 3.85 -5.32
N TYR A 901 -13.22 4.63 -5.57
CA TYR A 901 -14.15 4.42 -6.69
C TYR A 901 -14.63 5.75 -7.28
N THR A 902 -15.08 5.71 -8.54
CA THR A 902 -15.74 6.85 -9.21
C THR A 902 -17.24 6.71 -9.18
N VAL A 903 -17.96 7.83 -9.26
CA VAL A 903 -19.42 7.84 -9.38
C VAL A 903 -19.77 8.24 -10.81
N GLU A 904 -20.69 7.52 -11.44
CA GLU A 904 -21.26 7.91 -12.72
C GLU A 904 -22.75 8.18 -12.53
N LEU A 905 -23.20 9.35 -12.99
CA LEU A 905 -24.58 9.79 -12.86
C LEU A 905 -25.39 9.48 -14.13
N PRO A 906 -26.72 9.34 -14.00
CA PRO A 906 -27.61 9.28 -15.15
C PRO A 906 -27.48 10.57 -15.98
N GLU A 907 -27.72 10.47 -17.28
CA GLU A 907 -27.61 11.60 -18.21
C GLU A 907 -28.45 12.82 -17.79
N ALA A 908 -29.61 12.59 -17.16
CA ALA A 908 -30.49 13.62 -16.64
C ALA A 908 -29.83 14.54 -15.58
N TYR A 909 -28.74 14.10 -14.96
CA TYR A 909 -28.04 14.82 -13.89
C TYR A 909 -26.60 15.26 -14.28
N ASN A 910 -26.18 15.05 -15.53
CA ASN A 910 -24.84 15.41 -16.02
C ASN A 910 -24.70 16.88 -16.50
N ARG A 911 -25.70 17.74 -16.27
CA ARG A 911 -25.74 19.13 -16.75
C ARG A 911 -25.63 20.16 -15.65
#